data_AF-A0A9P8DZG7-F1
#
_entry.id   AF-A0A9P8DZG7-F1
#
_cell.length_a   1.000
_cell.length_b   1.000
_cell.length_c   1.000
_cell.angle_alpha   90.00
_cell.angle_beta   90.00
_cell.angle_gamma   90.00
#
_symmetry.space_group_name_H-M   'P 1'
#
loop_
_entity.id
_entity.type
_entity.pdbx_description
1 polymer ?
#
loop_
_entity_poly.entity_id
_entity_poly.type
_entity_poly.pdbx_seq_one_letter_code
_entity_poly.pdbx_strand_id
1 'polypeptide(L)'
;MLPNSLRGSYTIYKEDTDSVATWLASTAKQCGYPLDFLTRPEDGLSSQKGSRLKGKARKLAKAATSAKSGSSESTAHSGSTTYTIAVKDFISLAQYIVAFQKPPVRVPSSFVCVLNRAIALRKKHNSWFSNAEQSSEDDGHNFFLSVLEQVRETLKSRMPSDTVDDHMTKRPAGSTTTSSDRGHTDNAFAALILEEPSDEFLNAPPPEKVTGLPVRVDDDSRYEAERVQKVEEQYLAAHCLLADVNSIRACIKSLWIMYRDGQIDLQSASITTNTAVELIRHMQEDYDKNFPDHSDYEGLIETLFINQCISQGQDPDHRQRRGDIINMAMYDLADQVLLTTYTILVSLGDVVTPGHIPLYKPGHFGFRDLSTEWSQKSPHDKLQDDKLVLLEAFSGFSAIGKVGCFAEDELIRGVREMAPGKKVPLWLTFAVQNFLDIQHVMGSEASRAMVELQTAARHIGASLSENSEFHKKLHIKTWDAHSDRALGHIQNVINTWIKQDNVKKIIERSLRRNPTIAAQMTVEPFELLKQYPSLCGIWLFSLRYLMQDAGITLCNAWGSVIYAAHLYNAARQEKLVKGIWRDMELALLLQGNDKIFIGGRPKKPEDYLKRFNLCMGFSVTSLAKNARQTAPKASQKGARGLENTSTLSQLFAQCYAHNRRSLSTNLDAVEKHVKSQFSDPENFTFEGTSPTDEVAAQLTLDRPNRSPQSKLPRLNSTPAPSSKALPIRSTLKACT
;
A
#
# COMPACT_ATOMS: atom_id res chain seq x y z
N MET A 1 -1.18 -7.76 11.00
CA MET A 1 -0.17 -6.92 11.64
C MET A 1 0.76 -6.44 10.55
N LEU A 2 0.91 -5.12 10.42
CA LEU A 2 1.83 -4.53 9.45
C LEU A 2 3.27 -4.52 10.00
N PRO A 3 4.29 -4.60 9.11
CA PRO A 3 5.68 -4.38 9.50
C PRO A 3 5.85 -3.00 10.13
N ASN A 4 6.80 -2.84 11.06
CA ASN A 4 6.92 -1.61 11.86
C ASN A 4 7.01 -0.33 10.99
N SER A 5 7.73 -0.36 9.86
CA SER A 5 7.87 0.80 8.96
C SER A 5 6.62 1.14 8.16
N LEU A 6 5.60 0.28 8.16
CA LEU A 6 4.35 0.44 7.41
C LEU A 6 3.13 0.56 8.35
N ARG A 7 3.32 0.69 9.66
CA ARG A 7 2.22 0.96 10.60
C ARG A 7 1.71 2.38 10.42
N GLY A 8 0.41 2.58 10.60
CA GLY A 8 -0.19 3.91 10.56
C GLY A 8 0.36 4.82 11.65
N SER A 9 0.39 6.13 11.38
CA SER A 9 0.96 7.16 12.26
C SER A 9 0.38 7.11 13.68
N TYR A 10 -0.91 6.77 13.83
CA TYR A 10 -1.55 6.57 15.13
C TYR A 10 -0.95 5.40 15.92
N THR A 11 -0.66 4.28 15.26
CA THR A 11 -0.09 3.09 15.93
C THR A 11 1.34 3.36 16.37
N ILE A 12 2.13 4.03 15.52
CA ILE A 12 3.49 4.49 15.87
C ILE A 12 3.43 5.46 17.07
N TYR A 13 2.49 6.41 17.08
CA TYR A 13 2.28 7.32 18.20
C TYR A 13 1.93 6.58 19.51
N LYS A 14 1.09 5.55 19.47
CA LYS A 14 0.80 4.71 20.65
C LYS A 14 2.06 4.03 21.16
N GLU A 15 2.78 3.32 20.28
CA GLU A 15 4.05 2.66 20.60
C GLU A 15 5.09 3.65 21.16
N ASP A 16 5.15 4.88 20.64
CA ASP A 16 6.03 5.93 21.14
C ASP A 16 5.63 6.37 22.57
N THR A 17 4.34 6.60 22.82
CA THR A 17 3.86 6.97 24.17
C THR A 17 4.04 5.86 25.20
N ASP A 18 3.81 4.60 24.83
CA ASP A 18 4.05 3.43 25.68
C ASP A 18 5.55 3.18 25.92
N SER A 19 6.41 3.50 24.92
CA SER A 19 7.86 3.48 25.06
C SER A 19 8.37 4.59 25.99
N VAL A 20 7.78 5.79 25.95
CA VAL A 20 8.05 6.88 26.90
C VAL A 20 7.65 6.47 28.31
N ALA A 21 6.43 5.93 28.47
CA ALA A 21 5.89 5.42 29.74
C ALA A 21 6.82 4.34 30.33
N THR A 22 7.17 3.33 29.53
CA THR A 22 8.10 2.24 29.90
C THR A 22 9.46 2.76 30.31
N TRP A 23 10.07 3.68 29.55
CA TRP A 23 11.38 4.21 29.90
C TRP A 23 11.33 5.03 31.20
N LEU A 24 10.32 5.88 31.38
CA LEU A 24 10.15 6.68 32.60
C LEU A 24 9.98 5.80 33.85
N ALA A 25 9.06 4.83 33.85
CA ALA A 25 8.85 3.98 35.02
C ALA A 25 10.02 3.03 35.30
N SER A 26 10.56 2.35 34.29
CA SER A 26 11.71 1.45 34.48
C SER A 26 12.95 2.19 34.99
N THR A 27 13.22 3.39 34.47
CA THR A 27 14.36 4.23 34.89
C THR A 27 14.13 4.83 36.28
N ALA A 28 12.92 5.31 36.59
CA ALA A 28 12.59 5.80 37.93
C ALA A 28 12.68 4.68 38.99
N LYS A 29 12.19 3.47 38.69
CA LYS A 29 12.34 2.26 39.52
C LYS A 29 13.82 1.95 39.80
N GLN A 30 14.68 2.02 38.78
CA GLN A 30 16.14 1.86 38.94
C GLN A 30 16.77 2.97 39.81
N CYS A 31 16.20 4.17 39.80
CA CYS A 31 16.58 5.27 40.70
C CYS A 31 15.99 5.13 42.13
N GLY A 32 15.24 4.07 42.41
CA GLY A 32 14.63 3.80 43.73
C GLY A 32 13.20 4.35 43.93
N TYR A 33 12.51 4.75 42.86
CA TYR A 33 11.12 5.23 42.96
C TYR A 33 10.16 4.08 43.35
N PRO A 34 9.31 4.24 44.39
CA PRO A 34 8.32 3.24 44.75
C PRO A 34 7.17 3.23 43.73
N LEU A 35 7.12 2.18 42.89
CA LEU A 35 6.06 2.00 41.88
C LEU A 35 4.72 1.56 42.46
N ASP A 36 4.61 1.34 43.77
CA ASP A 36 3.38 0.87 44.44
C ASP A 36 2.21 1.88 44.33
N PHE A 37 2.50 3.12 43.90
CA PHE A 37 1.52 4.17 43.59
C PHE A 37 1.01 4.16 42.13
N LEU A 38 1.56 3.32 41.24
CA LEU A 38 1.05 3.21 39.87
C LEU A 38 -0.24 2.38 39.83
N THR A 39 -1.21 2.86 39.06
CA THR A 39 -2.55 2.26 38.97
C THR A 39 -2.50 0.84 38.40
N ARG A 40 -2.68 -0.14 39.29
CA ARG A 40 -2.97 -1.53 38.93
C ARG A 40 -4.38 -1.59 38.33
N PRO A 41 -4.61 -2.35 37.24
CA PRO A 41 -5.97 -2.57 36.76
C PRO A 41 -6.83 -3.23 37.85
N GLU A 42 -7.96 -2.62 38.20
CA GLU A 42 -8.94 -3.27 39.07
C GLU A 42 -9.57 -4.46 38.33
N ASP A 43 -9.43 -5.67 38.87
CA ASP A 43 -10.25 -6.80 38.45
C ASP A 43 -11.72 -6.47 38.71
N GLY A 44 -12.50 -6.38 37.62
CA GLY A 44 -13.74 -5.61 37.61
C GLY A 44 -14.81 -6.02 38.62
N LEU A 45 -15.17 -5.09 39.50
CA LEU A 45 -16.40 -5.12 40.31
C LEU A 45 -17.26 -3.89 40.01
N SER A 46 -17.77 -3.80 38.78
CA SER A 46 -18.78 -2.81 38.42
C SER A 46 -20.10 -3.08 39.14
N SER A 47 -20.31 -2.34 40.25
CA SER A 47 -21.59 -2.27 40.96
C SER A 47 -22.63 -1.51 40.12
N GLN A 48 -23.15 -2.15 39.08
CA GLN A 48 -24.39 -1.72 38.43
C GLN A 48 -25.54 -2.69 38.75
N LYS A 49 -26.62 -2.14 39.29
CA LYS A 49 -27.87 -2.86 39.61
C LYS A 49 -28.56 -3.35 38.33
N GLY A 50 -28.17 -4.53 37.85
CA GLY A 50 -28.76 -5.22 36.70
C GLY A 50 -29.86 -6.22 37.10
N SER A 51 -31.00 -6.12 36.42
CA SER A 51 -32.21 -6.96 36.52
C SER A 51 -31.99 -8.48 36.71
N ARG A 52 -32.80 -9.09 37.58
CA ARG A 52 -32.73 -10.50 38.01
C ARG A 52 -33.29 -11.47 36.97
N LEU A 53 -32.45 -12.03 36.11
CA LEU A 53 -32.85 -13.05 35.12
C LEU A 53 -33.39 -14.36 35.76
N LYS A 54 -34.51 -14.85 35.24
CA LYS A 54 -35.32 -15.93 35.85
C LYS A 54 -35.22 -17.26 35.08
N GLY A 55 -35.08 -18.36 35.80
CA GLY A 55 -35.92 -19.55 35.58
C GLY A 55 -35.74 -20.47 34.36
N LYS A 56 -34.80 -20.28 33.42
CA LYS A 56 -34.44 -21.38 32.46
C LYS A 56 -33.00 -21.33 31.92
N ALA A 57 -32.49 -20.14 31.61
CA ALA A 57 -31.10 -19.95 31.12
C ALA A 57 -30.02 -20.53 32.08
N ARG A 58 -30.27 -20.46 33.41
CA ARG A 58 -29.35 -20.96 34.45
C ARG A 58 -29.07 -22.47 34.39
N LYS A 59 -29.91 -23.28 33.72
CA LYS A 59 -29.67 -24.73 33.56
C LYS A 59 -28.80 -25.08 32.35
N LEU A 60 -28.85 -24.28 31.27
CA LEU A 60 -28.08 -24.54 30.05
C LEU A 60 -26.60 -24.14 30.23
N ALA A 61 -26.32 -23.02 30.90
CA ALA A 61 -24.95 -22.59 31.19
C ALA A 61 -24.16 -23.58 32.09
N LYS A 62 -24.85 -24.35 32.94
CA LYS A 62 -24.24 -25.38 33.79
C LYS A 62 -23.98 -26.72 33.10
N ALA A 63 -24.55 -26.95 31.90
CA ALA A 63 -24.31 -28.16 31.11
C ALA A 63 -23.11 -28.00 30.16
N ALA A 64 -22.85 -26.78 29.69
CA ALA A 64 -21.70 -26.48 28.82
C ALA A 64 -20.34 -26.50 29.54
N THR A 65 -20.34 -26.31 30.87
CA THR A 65 -19.13 -26.20 31.70
C THR A 65 -18.59 -27.53 32.24
N SER A 66 -19.31 -28.64 32.05
CA SER A 66 -18.93 -29.97 32.56
C SER A 66 -18.35 -30.92 31.50
N ALA A 67 -18.03 -30.43 30.29
CA ALA A 67 -17.66 -31.25 29.14
C ALA A 67 -16.18 -31.12 28.67
N LYS A 68 -15.32 -30.41 29.42
CA LYS A 68 -13.88 -30.27 29.11
C LYS A 68 -13.00 -30.31 30.36
N SER A 69 -12.84 -31.50 30.93
CA SER A 69 -11.77 -31.82 31.87
C SER A 69 -11.22 -33.21 31.55
N GLY A 70 -10.12 -33.28 30.81
CA GLY A 70 -9.48 -34.53 30.41
C GLY A 70 -8.12 -34.33 29.76
N SER A 71 -7.10 -34.93 30.37
CA SER A 71 -5.71 -35.11 29.92
C SER A 71 -4.78 -33.90 29.68
N SER A 72 -3.62 -34.03 30.33
CA SER A 72 -2.28 -33.57 29.93
C SER A 72 -1.73 -32.20 30.40
N GLU A 73 -0.97 -32.32 31.49
CA GLU A 73 0.41 -31.85 31.65
C GLU A 73 0.74 -30.35 31.78
N SER A 74 1.60 -30.09 32.77
CA SER A 74 2.04 -28.79 33.23
C SER A 74 3.21 -28.23 32.42
N THR A 75 3.01 -27.10 31.76
CA THR A 75 4.07 -26.15 31.42
C THR A 75 3.73 -24.78 31.99
N ALA A 76 4.41 -24.43 33.09
CA ALA A 76 4.28 -23.11 33.71
C ALA A 76 4.68 -22.02 32.70
N HIS A 77 3.77 -21.10 32.43
CA HIS A 77 4.07 -19.87 31.70
C HIS A 77 4.30 -18.75 32.72
N SER A 78 5.42 -18.03 32.60
CA SER A 78 5.60 -16.73 33.26
C SER A 78 4.50 -15.79 32.80
N GLY A 79 3.84 -15.13 33.75
CA GLY A 79 2.80 -14.14 33.47
C GLY A 79 3.37 -12.74 33.53
N SER A 80 3.77 -12.19 32.38
CA SER A 80 4.09 -10.77 32.24
C SER A 80 2.93 -9.91 32.77
N THR A 81 3.22 -8.94 33.63
CA THR A 81 2.22 -8.04 34.23
C THR A 81 2.35 -6.66 33.60
N THR A 82 1.25 -6.14 33.05
CA THR A 82 1.19 -4.78 32.48
C THR A 82 0.68 -3.79 33.53
N TYR A 83 1.35 -2.64 33.64
CA TYR A 83 1.00 -1.51 34.50
C TYR A 83 0.61 -0.30 33.64
N THR A 84 -0.42 0.44 34.05
CA THR A 84 -0.79 1.70 33.38
C THR A 84 -0.21 2.88 34.16
N ILE A 85 0.40 3.84 33.46
CA ILE A 85 0.99 5.04 34.07
C ILE A 85 0.10 6.23 33.72
N ALA A 86 -0.39 6.96 34.73
CA ALA A 86 -1.19 8.15 34.50
C ALA A 86 -0.37 9.23 33.80
N VAL A 87 -0.98 9.97 32.86
CA VAL A 87 -0.25 10.93 32.03
C VAL A 87 0.42 12.00 32.89
N LYS A 88 -0.30 12.49 33.90
CA LYS A 88 0.18 13.45 34.90
C LYS A 88 1.46 13.01 35.63
N ASP A 89 1.65 11.70 35.84
CA ASP A 89 2.79 11.17 36.60
C ASP A 89 4.10 11.20 35.79
N PHE A 90 4.04 11.38 34.47
CA PHE A 90 5.23 11.41 33.61
C PHE A 90 6.21 12.52 34.03
N ILE A 91 5.68 13.68 34.45
CA ILE A 91 6.49 14.82 34.94
C ILE A 91 7.19 14.42 36.25
N SER A 92 6.46 13.81 37.19
CA SER A 92 6.99 13.35 38.48
C SER A 92 8.12 12.33 38.31
N LEU A 93 7.92 11.35 37.41
CA LEU A 93 8.94 10.36 37.06
C LEU A 93 10.18 11.03 36.45
N ALA A 94 10.00 11.98 35.51
CA ALA A 94 11.08 12.72 34.88
C ALA A 94 11.89 13.56 35.89
N GLN A 95 11.21 14.27 36.81
CA GLN A 95 11.84 15.06 37.87
C GLN A 95 12.66 14.17 38.81
N TYR A 96 12.12 13.02 39.21
CA TYR A 96 12.82 12.07 40.07
C TYR A 96 14.11 11.52 39.41
N ILE A 97 14.05 11.17 38.12
CA ILE A 97 15.20 10.74 37.32
C ILE A 97 16.29 11.82 37.26
N VAL A 98 15.92 13.10 37.08
CA VAL A 98 16.89 14.21 37.02
C VAL A 98 17.53 14.46 38.39
N ALA A 99 16.75 14.37 39.47
CA ALA A 99 17.21 14.52 40.85
C ALA A 99 18.16 13.40 41.29
N PHE A 100 18.12 12.22 40.65
CA PHE A 100 19.03 11.12 40.94
C PHE A 100 20.45 11.40 40.42
N GLN A 101 21.44 11.35 41.33
CA GLN A 101 22.85 11.73 41.04
C GLN A 101 23.86 10.58 41.21
N LYS A 102 23.43 9.32 41.44
CA LYS A 102 24.34 8.25 41.93
C LYS A 102 24.18 6.88 41.23
N PRO A 103 24.73 6.69 40.01
CA PRO A 103 25.29 7.71 39.12
C PRO A 103 24.16 8.51 38.43
N PRO A 104 24.44 9.69 37.85
CA PRO A 104 23.44 10.45 37.12
C PRO A 104 22.99 9.70 35.85
N VAL A 105 21.68 9.61 35.64
CA VAL A 105 21.11 8.96 34.45
C VAL A 105 21.43 9.77 33.19
N ARG A 106 21.84 9.09 32.12
CA ARG A 106 21.94 9.66 30.76
C ARG A 106 20.72 9.22 29.95
N VAL A 107 20.10 10.16 29.25
CA VAL A 107 18.95 9.88 28.38
C VAL A 107 19.45 9.29 27.05
N PRO A 108 19.00 8.11 26.62
CA PRO A 108 19.39 7.54 25.32
C PRO A 108 18.86 8.36 24.14
N SER A 109 19.64 8.51 23.07
CA SER A 109 19.21 9.21 21.84
C SER A 109 17.95 8.60 21.22
N SER A 110 17.76 7.28 21.36
CA SER A 110 16.55 6.58 20.93
C SER A 110 15.29 7.05 21.66
N PHE A 111 15.37 7.27 22.98
CA PHE A 111 14.27 7.85 23.76
C PHE A 111 13.99 9.30 23.33
N VAL A 112 15.03 10.11 23.09
CA VAL A 112 14.86 11.49 22.60
C VAL A 112 14.14 11.53 21.25
N CYS A 113 14.51 10.63 20.33
CA CYS A 113 13.85 10.48 19.03
C CYS A 113 12.36 10.13 19.19
N VAL A 114 12.03 9.13 20.00
CA VAL A 114 10.66 8.68 20.31
C VAL A 114 9.83 9.80 20.93
N LEU A 115 10.36 10.48 21.95
CA LEU A 115 9.67 11.60 22.63
C LEU A 115 9.42 12.77 21.67
N ASN A 116 10.41 13.13 20.86
CA ASN A 116 10.26 14.20 19.86
C ASN A 116 9.24 13.82 18.77
N ARG A 117 9.16 12.55 18.35
CA ARG A 117 8.17 12.08 17.37
C ARG A 117 6.74 12.12 17.93
N ALA A 118 6.53 11.68 19.17
CA ALA A 118 5.25 11.79 19.86
C ALA A 118 4.79 13.26 20.01
N ILE A 119 5.70 14.16 20.40
CA ILE A 119 5.43 15.61 20.47
C ILE A 119 5.10 16.17 19.09
N ALA A 120 5.88 15.85 18.06
CA ALA A 120 5.68 16.37 16.70
C ALA A 120 4.32 15.97 16.12
N LEU A 121 3.89 14.72 16.31
CA LEU A 121 2.58 14.25 15.86
C LEU A 121 1.44 14.95 16.61
N ARG A 122 1.55 15.12 17.93
CA ARG A 122 0.58 15.89 18.73
C ARG A 122 0.53 17.37 18.33
N LYS A 123 1.66 18.01 18.04
CA LYS A 123 1.69 19.38 17.51
C LYS A 123 1.01 19.50 16.15
N LYS A 124 1.26 18.55 15.24
CA LYS A 124 0.59 18.51 13.92
C LYS A 124 -0.93 18.41 14.08
N HIS A 125 -1.41 17.54 14.98
CA HIS A 125 -2.83 17.43 15.32
C HIS A 125 -3.40 18.75 15.88
N ASN A 126 -2.79 19.31 16.93
CA ASN A 126 -3.29 20.55 17.54
C ASN A 126 -3.26 21.74 16.56
N SER A 127 -2.27 21.83 15.66
CA SER A 127 -2.20 22.91 14.66
C SER A 127 -3.35 22.90 13.65
N TRP A 128 -3.93 21.72 13.38
CA TRP A 128 -5.13 21.59 12.55
C TRP A 128 -6.36 22.09 13.32
N PHE A 129 -6.40 21.85 14.64
CA PHE A 129 -7.46 22.31 15.54
C PHE A 129 -7.40 23.82 15.82
N SER A 130 -6.21 24.44 15.85
CA SER A 130 -6.07 25.90 16.06
C SER A 130 -6.64 26.77 14.93
N ASN A 131 -6.92 26.20 13.75
CA ASN A 131 -7.62 26.88 12.67
C ASN A 131 -9.16 26.83 12.82
N ALA A 132 -9.66 26.13 13.84
CA ALA A 132 -11.05 26.07 14.26
C ALA A 132 -11.25 26.97 15.50
N GLU A 133 -11.39 28.28 15.29
CA GLU A 133 -11.78 29.16 16.40
C GLU A 133 -13.19 28.78 16.90
N GLN A 134 -13.33 28.64 18.22
CA GLN A 134 -14.56 28.33 18.98
C GLN A 134 -14.92 26.84 19.15
N SER A 135 -14.13 26.13 19.97
CA SER A 135 -14.71 25.28 21.02
C SER A 135 -13.91 25.43 22.31
N SER A 136 -14.60 25.67 23.44
CA SER A 136 -14.00 26.16 24.69
C SER A 136 -13.89 25.08 25.78
N GLU A 137 -13.54 23.85 25.39
CA GLU A 137 -13.32 22.70 26.29
C GLU A 137 -12.11 21.83 25.81
N ASP A 138 -11.08 22.44 25.21
CA ASP A 138 -9.90 21.76 24.64
C ASP A 138 -8.76 21.52 25.66
N ASP A 139 -9.11 21.23 26.92
CA ASP A 139 -8.12 21.07 28.00
C ASP A 139 -7.31 19.77 27.87
N GLY A 140 -7.93 18.66 27.42
CA GLY A 140 -7.30 17.34 27.37
C GLY A 140 -6.11 17.23 26.40
N HIS A 141 -6.26 17.77 25.18
CA HIS A 141 -5.22 17.72 24.15
C HIS A 141 -4.02 18.61 24.50
N ASN A 142 -4.28 19.82 25.02
CA ASN A 142 -3.24 20.75 25.44
C ASN A 142 -2.55 20.29 26.73
N PHE A 143 -3.27 19.63 27.65
CA PHE A 143 -2.69 18.96 28.80
C PHE A 143 -1.73 17.83 28.39
N PHE A 144 -2.16 16.87 27.55
CA PHE A 144 -1.28 15.76 27.14
C PHE A 144 -0.02 16.24 26.40
N LEU A 145 -0.16 17.22 25.50
CA LEU A 145 0.97 17.80 24.77
C LEU A 145 1.92 18.54 25.72
N SER A 146 1.41 19.40 26.61
CA SER A 146 2.23 20.16 27.55
C SER A 146 2.98 19.26 28.53
N VAL A 147 2.38 18.14 28.98
CA VAL A 147 3.07 17.11 29.76
C VAL A 147 4.29 16.55 29.01
N LEU A 148 4.15 16.14 27.75
CA LEU A 148 5.28 15.61 26.98
C LEU A 148 6.37 16.68 26.73
N GLU A 149 5.99 17.93 26.48
CA GLU A 149 6.95 19.02 26.35
C GLU A 149 7.68 19.31 27.67
N GLN A 150 6.98 19.30 28.79
CA GLN A 150 7.56 19.51 30.12
C GLN A 150 8.51 18.36 30.52
N VAL A 151 8.18 17.12 30.15
CA VAL A 151 9.10 15.96 30.28
C VAL A 151 10.38 16.18 29.46
N ARG A 152 10.25 16.65 28.21
CA ARG A 152 11.41 16.96 27.34
C ARG A 152 12.30 18.04 27.96
N GLU A 153 11.73 19.16 28.40
CA GLU A 153 12.49 20.26 28.99
C GLU A 153 13.11 19.88 30.35
N THR A 154 12.42 19.07 31.16
CA THR A 154 12.96 18.52 32.43
C THR A 154 14.20 17.65 32.17
N LEU A 155 14.10 16.72 31.22
CA LEU A 155 15.18 15.77 30.89
C LEU A 155 16.31 16.39 30.07
N LYS A 156 16.14 17.61 29.52
CA LYS A 156 17.08 18.31 28.62
C LYS A 156 18.53 18.34 29.13
N SER A 157 18.73 18.55 30.42
CA SER A 157 20.06 18.58 31.07
C SER A 157 20.80 17.22 31.07
N ARG A 158 20.11 16.14 30.71
CA ARG A 158 20.61 14.76 30.66
C ARG A 158 20.63 14.16 29.24
N MET A 159 20.24 14.94 28.23
CA MET A 159 20.20 14.52 26.82
C MET A 159 21.57 14.67 26.12
N PRO A 160 21.80 13.98 24.98
CA PRO A 160 22.97 14.20 24.13
C PRO A 160 23.00 15.62 23.56
N SER A 161 24.19 16.24 23.54
CA SER A 161 24.35 17.64 23.09
C SER A 161 24.08 17.83 21.58
N ASP A 162 24.18 16.77 20.79
CA ASP A 162 24.10 16.82 19.32
C ASP A 162 22.68 16.60 18.78
N THR A 163 21.68 16.41 19.65
CA THR A 163 20.27 16.12 19.26
C THR A 163 19.31 17.30 19.44
N VAL A 164 19.81 18.49 19.76
CA VAL A 164 19.00 19.72 19.91
C VAL A 164 19.35 20.68 18.77
N ASP A 165 18.78 20.43 17.59
CA ASP A 165 19.11 21.22 16.40
C ASP A 165 18.38 22.57 16.38
N ASP A 166 19.15 23.66 16.34
CA ASP A 166 18.72 25.08 16.43
C ASP A 166 18.16 25.59 15.09
N HIS A 167 17.14 24.89 14.57
CA HIS A 167 16.64 25.07 13.21
C HIS A 167 15.24 25.72 13.09
N MET A 168 14.67 26.26 14.18
CA MET A 168 13.39 26.99 14.17
C MET A 168 13.42 28.39 14.80
N THR A 169 14.60 28.92 15.17
CA THR A 169 14.73 30.22 15.87
C THR A 169 15.77 31.18 15.28
N LYS A 170 15.75 31.39 13.95
CA LYS A 170 16.47 32.50 13.30
C LYS A 170 15.58 33.33 12.39
N ARG A 171 15.03 34.42 12.94
CA ARG A 171 14.42 35.52 12.18
C ARG A 171 15.53 36.46 11.70
N PRO A 172 15.57 36.92 10.42
CA PRO A 172 16.64 37.80 9.94
C PRO A 172 16.60 39.15 10.67
N ALA A 173 17.76 39.63 11.13
CA ALA A 173 17.88 40.94 11.76
C ALA A 173 18.02 42.04 10.68
N GLY A 174 17.22 43.11 10.77
CA GLY A 174 17.41 44.27 9.89
C GLY A 174 16.27 45.27 9.76
N SER A 175 15.92 46.01 10.83
CA SER A 175 15.76 47.49 10.80
C SER A 175 15.07 48.02 12.08
N THR A 176 15.60 49.13 12.60
CA THR A 176 15.15 49.82 13.82
C THR A 176 14.27 51.02 13.50
N THR A 177 13.13 51.18 14.18
CA THR A 177 12.57 52.49 14.59
C THR A 177 11.58 52.38 15.77
N THR A 178 12.08 52.76 16.96
CA THR A 178 11.43 53.52 18.06
C THR A 178 9.89 53.60 18.25
N SER A 179 9.45 53.28 19.48
CA SER A 179 8.34 53.87 20.31
C SER A 179 6.89 53.88 19.76
N SER A 180 5.80 53.64 20.52
CA SER A 180 5.54 53.27 21.95
C SER A 180 4.00 53.06 22.13
N ASP A 181 3.39 52.63 23.24
CA ASP A 181 3.84 52.37 24.62
C ASP A 181 3.24 51.06 25.23
N ARG A 182 2.00 51.07 25.77
CA ARG A 182 1.45 49.97 26.61
C ARG A 182 -0.04 49.63 26.37
N GLY A 183 -0.38 48.37 26.59
CA GLY A 183 -1.76 47.87 26.76
C GLY A 183 -1.77 46.37 27.01
N HIS A 184 -2.01 45.95 28.26
CA HIS A 184 -2.01 44.57 28.77
C HIS A 184 -2.47 43.48 27.78
N THR A 185 -1.59 42.52 27.47
CA THR A 185 -1.99 41.14 27.18
C THR A 185 -2.02 40.38 28.50
N ASP A 186 -3.21 40.07 29.01
CA ASP A 186 -3.31 39.29 30.23
C ASP A 186 -2.76 37.87 30.05
N ASN A 187 -2.22 37.35 31.14
CA ASN A 187 -1.45 36.13 31.17
C ASN A 187 -2.37 34.92 30.91
N ALA A 188 -2.38 34.37 29.69
CA ALA A 188 -3.20 33.20 29.33
C ALA A 188 -2.91 31.93 30.16
N PHE A 189 -1.85 31.96 30.97
CA PHE A 189 -1.51 30.94 31.96
C PHE A 189 -2.21 31.09 33.32
N ALA A 190 -3.05 32.13 33.52
CA ALA A 190 -3.76 32.39 34.77
C ALA A 190 -5.04 31.54 34.98
N ALA A 191 -5.46 30.77 33.96
CA ALA A 191 -6.67 29.93 34.00
C ALA A 191 -6.40 28.46 34.37
N LEU A 192 -5.14 28.03 34.42
CA LEU A 192 -4.79 26.69 34.91
C LEU A 192 -4.80 26.70 36.43
N ILE A 193 -5.87 26.14 37.02
CA ILE A 193 -5.90 25.78 38.44
C ILE A 193 -4.87 24.67 38.63
N LEU A 194 -3.74 25.05 39.22
CA LEU A 194 -2.70 24.11 39.62
C LEU A 194 -3.25 23.28 40.80
N GLU A 195 -3.78 22.09 40.54
CA GLU A 195 -4.06 21.14 41.62
C GLU A 195 -2.74 20.82 42.33
N GLU A 196 -2.68 21.11 43.63
CA GLU A 196 -1.48 20.91 44.44
C GLU A 196 -1.14 19.41 44.54
N PRO A 197 0.15 19.03 44.60
CA PRO A 197 0.55 17.63 44.73
C PRO A 197 -0.05 17.03 46.00
N SER A 198 -0.45 15.75 45.93
CA SER A 198 -1.20 15.10 47.01
C SER A 198 -0.51 15.17 48.38
N ASP A 199 -1.29 15.21 49.44
CA ASP A 199 -0.77 15.25 50.82
C ASP A 199 0.17 14.06 51.16
N GLU A 200 0.06 12.94 50.43
CA GLU A 200 0.98 11.81 50.55
C GLU A 200 2.39 12.12 50.02
N PHE A 201 2.53 13.00 49.04
CA PHE A 201 3.82 13.47 48.51
C PHE A 201 4.51 14.44 49.47
N LEU A 202 3.77 15.40 50.05
CA LEU A 202 4.32 16.38 51.00
C LEU A 202 4.80 15.74 52.31
N ASN A 203 4.25 14.57 52.67
CA ASN A 203 4.54 13.87 53.93
C ASN A 203 5.45 12.62 53.76
N ALA A 204 5.97 12.35 52.56
CA ALA A 204 6.86 11.21 52.33
C ALA A 204 8.24 11.42 53.01
N PRO A 205 8.68 10.53 53.94
CA PRO A 205 9.99 10.66 54.55
C PRO A 205 11.11 10.36 53.54
N PRO A 206 12.25 11.07 53.59
CA PRO A 206 13.38 10.78 52.71
C PRO A 206 13.92 9.37 52.98
N PRO A 207 14.19 8.55 51.95
CA PRO A 207 14.59 7.16 52.15
C PRO A 207 15.95 7.07 52.86
N GLU A 208 15.98 6.37 53.99
CA GLU A 208 17.23 6.00 54.65
C GLU A 208 18.07 5.08 53.76
N LYS A 209 19.38 5.10 53.95
CA LYS A 209 20.38 4.44 53.10
C LYS A 209 20.18 2.92 53.03
N VAL A 210 19.49 2.43 52.01
CA VAL A 210 19.49 0.99 51.68
C VAL A 210 20.82 0.64 51.00
N THR A 211 21.79 0.21 51.79
CA THR A 211 23.03 -0.41 51.29
C THR A 211 22.84 -1.91 51.10
N GLY A 212 22.95 -2.36 49.85
CA GLY A 212 23.32 -3.74 49.51
C GLY A 212 22.20 -4.78 49.45
N LEU A 213 21.63 -4.98 48.26
CA LEU A 213 21.08 -6.26 47.80
C LEU A 213 21.28 -6.35 46.28
N PRO A 214 21.74 -7.49 45.72
CA PRO A 214 21.88 -7.65 44.27
C PRO A 214 20.51 -7.95 43.66
N VAL A 215 19.81 -6.91 43.20
CA VAL A 215 18.53 -7.09 42.50
C VAL A 215 18.81 -7.78 41.17
N ARG A 216 18.47 -9.08 41.10
CA ARG A 216 18.33 -9.78 39.83
C ARG A 216 17.15 -9.16 39.09
N VAL A 217 17.43 -8.63 37.91
CA VAL A 217 16.42 -8.08 37.00
C VAL A 217 15.67 -9.26 36.37
N ASP A 218 14.52 -9.58 36.95
CA ASP A 218 13.51 -10.47 36.38
C ASP A 218 12.37 -9.58 35.85
N ASP A 219 12.63 -8.93 34.70
CA ASP A 219 11.79 -7.82 34.20
C ASP A 219 10.86 -8.29 33.08
N ASP A 220 9.83 -9.01 33.49
CA ASP A 220 8.65 -9.33 32.65
C ASP A 220 7.53 -8.28 32.87
N SER A 221 7.88 -7.09 33.39
CA SER A 221 6.94 -5.98 33.64
C SER A 221 6.79 -5.09 32.40
N ARG A 222 5.57 -4.91 31.92
CA ARG A 222 5.26 -3.98 30.82
C ARG A 222 4.59 -2.71 31.37
N TYR A 223 4.81 -1.58 30.73
CA TYR A 223 4.15 -0.33 31.09
C TYR A 223 3.49 0.31 29.87
N GLU A 224 2.28 0.83 30.03
CA GLU A 224 1.52 1.54 29.00
C GLU A 224 1.06 2.91 29.51
N ALA A 225 0.88 3.86 28.60
CA ALA A 225 0.37 5.18 28.91
C ALA A 225 -1.15 5.17 29.15
N GLU A 226 -1.61 5.90 30.16
CA GLU A 226 -3.04 6.14 30.40
C GLU A 226 -3.71 6.79 29.18
N ARG A 227 -4.95 6.36 28.93
CA ARG A 227 -5.78 6.77 27.79
C ARG A 227 -6.97 7.54 28.33
N VAL A 228 -6.76 8.84 28.55
CA VAL A 228 -7.62 9.69 29.39
C VAL A 228 -9.04 9.85 28.81
N GLN A 229 -9.22 9.86 27.48
CA GLN A 229 -10.52 9.96 26.84
C GLN A 229 -10.63 9.14 25.55
N LYS A 230 -11.71 8.34 25.43
CA LYS A 230 -11.95 7.52 24.22
C LYS A 230 -12.33 8.32 22.97
N VAL A 231 -13.08 9.41 23.12
CA VAL A 231 -13.57 10.21 21.99
C VAL A 231 -12.43 11.03 21.37
N GLU A 232 -11.61 11.69 22.19
CA GLU A 232 -10.38 12.36 21.76
C GLU A 232 -9.38 11.39 21.10
N GLU A 233 -9.19 10.19 21.68
CA GLU A 233 -8.30 9.16 21.13
C GLU A 233 -8.82 8.63 19.78
N GLN A 234 -10.13 8.48 19.62
CA GLN A 234 -10.78 8.12 18.35
C GLN A 234 -10.60 9.22 17.29
N TYR A 235 -10.83 10.49 17.64
CA TYR A 235 -10.67 11.61 16.70
C TYR A 235 -9.22 11.72 16.20
N LEU A 236 -8.25 11.63 17.11
CA LEU A 236 -6.82 11.58 16.77
C LEU A 236 -6.49 10.40 15.85
N ALA A 237 -7.02 9.20 16.14
CA ALA A 237 -6.80 8.02 15.32
C ALA A 237 -7.40 8.15 13.92
N ALA A 238 -8.63 8.67 13.81
CA ALA A 238 -9.32 8.93 12.56
C ALA A 238 -8.57 9.95 11.69
N HIS A 239 -8.12 11.04 12.31
CA HIS A 239 -7.30 12.07 11.68
C HIS A 239 -5.96 11.50 11.16
N CYS A 240 -5.25 10.72 11.99
CA CYS A 240 -4.02 10.04 11.57
C CYS A 240 -4.25 9.09 10.38
N LEU A 241 -5.32 8.29 10.42
CA LEU A 241 -5.68 7.38 9.33
C LEU A 241 -5.91 8.13 8.01
N LEU A 242 -6.64 9.26 8.03
CA LEU A 242 -6.81 10.08 6.83
C LEU A 242 -5.55 10.81 6.39
N ALA A 243 -4.68 11.24 7.31
CA ALA A 243 -3.40 11.84 6.97
C ALA A 243 -2.48 10.83 6.26
N ASP A 244 -2.47 9.58 6.72
CA ASP A 244 -1.73 8.49 6.08
C ASP A 244 -2.34 8.15 4.70
N VAL A 245 -3.67 8.03 4.60
CA VAL A 245 -4.40 7.83 3.32
C VAL A 245 -4.03 8.90 2.30
N ASN A 246 -4.05 10.18 2.68
CA ASN A 246 -3.71 11.28 1.76
C ASN A 246 -2.22 11.31 1.40
N SER A 247 -1.34 10.95 2.33
CA SER A 247 0.10 10.84 2.05
C SER A 247 0.38 9.72 1.03
N ILE A 248 -0.28 8.58 1.17
CA ILE A 248 -0.19 7.46 0.23
C ILE A 248 -0.83 7.81 -1.11
N ARG A 249 -1.99 8.52 -1.11
CA ARG A 249 -2.64 9.07 -2.33
C ARG A 249 -1.70 9.98 -3.12
N ALA A 250 -0.99 10.88 -2.44
CA ALA A 250 -0.01 11.77 -3.05
C ALA A 250 1.19 11.01 -3.64
N CYS A 251 1.70 10.00 -2.93
CA CYS A 251 2.74 9.11 -3.45
C CYS A 251 2.30 8.38 -4.73
N ILE A 252 1.08 7.84 -4.75
CA ILE A 252 0.51 7.19 -5.95
C ILE A 252 0.41 8.21 -7.11
N LYS A 253 -0.11 9.41 -6.88
CA LYS A 253 -0.14 10.47 -7.91
C LYS A 253 1.25 10.75 -8.50
N SER A 254 2.29 10.82 -7.65
CA SER A 254 3.68 10.99 -8.09
C SER A 254 4.20 9.81 -8.93
N LEU A 255 3.92 8.56 -8.53
CA LEU A 255 4.28 7.37 -9.32
C LEU A 255 3.64 7.38 -10.71
N TRP A 256 2.37 7.79 -10.82
CA TRP A 256 1.70 7.87 -12.13
C TRP A 256 2.20 9.04 -13.00
N ILE A 257 2.67 10.14 -12.39
CA ILE A 257 3.43 11.19 -13.11
C ILE A 257 4.73 10.60 -13.66
N MET A 258 5.51 9.90 -12.84
CA MET A 258 6.76 9.26 -13.28
C MET A 258 6.53 8.22 -14.39
N TYR A 259 5.45 7.44 -14.34
CA TYR A 259 5.10 6.51 -15.43
C TYR A 259 4.71 7.29 -16.69
N ARG A 260 3.83 8.30 -16.59
CA ARG A 260 3.43 9.15 -17.73
C ARG A 260 4.67 9.72 -18.43
N ASP A 261 5.61 10.22 -17.66
CA ASP A 261 6.84 10.87 -18.10
C ASP A 261 7.96 9.87 -18.48
N GLY A 262 7.69 8.56 -18.40
CA GLY A 262 8.56 7.48 -18.90
C GLY A 262 9.70 7.05 -17.98
N GLN A 263 9.68 7.47 -16.71
CA GLN A 263 10.74 7.22 -15.72
C GLN A 263 10.61 5.87 -15.02
N ILE A 264 9.38 5.37 -14.83
CA ILE A 264 9.09 4.03 -14.30
C ILE A 264 8.20 3.24 -15.26
N ASP A 265 8.24 1.91 -15.18
CA ASP A 265 7.39 1.06 -16.01
C ASP A 265 5.96 0.91 -15.44
N LEU A 266 5.02 0.57 -16.32
CA LEU A 266 3.61 0.39 -16.01
C LEU A 266 3.35 -0.62 -14.87
N GLN A 267 4.10 -1.73 -14.81
CA GLN A 267 3.88 -2.75 -13.79
C GLN A 267 4.29 -2.24 -12.40
N SER A 268 5.43 -1.54 -12.32
CA SER A 268 5.93 -0.98 -11.07
C SER A 268 4.93 0.03 -10.47
N ALA A 269 4.35 0.92 -11.31
CA ALA A 269 3.29 1.82 -10.88
C ALA A 269 2.03 1.06 -10.40
N SER A 270 1.56 0.10 -11.20
CA SER A 270 0.35 -0.69 -10.93
C SER A 270 0.43 -1.57 -9.67
N ILE A 271 1.51 -2.34 -9.52
CA ILE A 271 1.70 -3.23 -8.37
C ILE A 271 1.77 -2.41 -7.09
N THR A 272 2.54 -1.32 -7.09
CA THR A 272 2.65 -0.42 -5.94
C THR A 272 1.32 0.21 -5.58
N THR A 273 0.54 0.66 -6.58
CA THR A 273 -0.82 1.19 -6.38
C THR A 273 -1.74 0.15 -5.70
N ASN A 274 -1.73 -1.11 -6.17
CA ASN A 274 -2.57 -2.15 -5.60
C ASN A 274 -2.13 -2.57 -4.19
N THR A 275 -0.82 -2.68 -3.95
CA THR A 275 -0.26 -2.97 -2.62
C THR A 275 -0.55 -1.83 -1.63
N ALA A 276 -0.60 -0.58 -2.08
CA ALA A 276 -1.01 0.56 -1.26
C ALA A 276 -2.50 0.51 -0.85
N VAL A 277 -3.40 0.00 -1.71
CA VAL A 277 -4.80 -0.24 -1.32
C VAL A 277 -4.90 -1.34 -0.25
N GLU A 278 -4.12 -2.41 -0.39
CA GLU A 278 -4.02 -3.46 0.64
C GLU A 278 -3.45 -2.93 1.98
N LEU A 279 -2.48 -2.02 1.93
CA LEU A 279 -1.97 -1.32 3.11
C LEU A 279 -3.08 -0.52 3.81
N ILE A 280 -3.85 0.31 3.08
CA ILE A 280 -4.99 1.05 3.64
C ILE A 280 -6.06 0.11 4.20
N ARG A 281 -6.30 -1.04 3.57
CA ARG A 281 -7.21 -2.07 4.12
C ARG A 281 -6.76 -2.55 5.49
N HIS A 282 -5.48 -2.88 5.67
CA HIS A 282 -4.96 -3.28 6.98
C HIS A 282 -4.99 -2.15 8.01
N MET A 283 -4.72 -0.91 7.61
CA MET A 283 -4.82 0.26 8.49
C MET A 283 -6.27 0.51 8.94
N GLN A 284 -7.24 0.35 8.04
CA GLN A 284 -8.67 0.40 8.39
C GLN A 284 -9.03 -0.77 9.32
N GLU A 285 -8.63 -2.01 8.98
CA GLU A 285 -8.86 -3.19 9.83
C GLU A 285 -8.29 -3.01 11.25
N ASP A 286 -7.17 -2.29 11.42
CA ASP A 286 -6.57 -2.01 12.74
C ASP A 286 -7.24 -0.82 13.46
N TYR A 287 -7.76 0.18 12.74
CA TYR A 287 -8.64 1.21 13.31
C TYR A 287 -9.96 0.61 13.82
N ASP A 288 -10.64 -0.17 12.99
CA ASP A 288 -11.94 -0.80 13.26
C ASP A 288 -11.89 -1.72 14.52
N LYS A 289 -10.74 -2.37 14.78
CA LYS A 289 -10.51 -3.17 16.00
C LYS A 289 -10.39 -2.32 17.27
N ASN A 290 -9.82 -1.12 17.17
CA ASN A 290 -9.60 -0.23 18.32
C ASN A 290 -10.85 0.58 18.66
N PHE A 291 -11.70 0.89 17.68
CA PHE A 291 -12.89 1.73 17.83
C PHE A 291 -14.17 1.03 17.32
N PRO A 292 -14.60 -0.08 17.96
CA PRO A 292 -15.71 -0.93 17.48
C PRO A 292 -17.05 -0.19 17.39
N ASP A 293 -17.27 0.83 18.21
CA ASP A 293 -18.53 1.60 18.23
C ASP A 293 -18.67 2.54 17.02
N HIS A 294 -17.58 2.79 16.28
CA HIS A 294 -17.51 3.61 15.07
C HIS A 294 -16.66 2.92 13.98
N SER A 295 -16.70 1.58 13.92
CA SER A 295 -15.85 0.75 13.06
C SER A 295 -16.31 0.69 11.60
N ASP A 296 -16.78 1.82 11.07
CA ASP A 296 -17.08 1.95 9.66
C ASP A 296 -16.74 3.36 9.16
N TYR A 297 -16.65 3.45 7.84
CA TYR A 297 -16.18 4.64 7.17
C TYR A 297 -17.20 5.79 7.16
N GLU A 298 -18.49 5.48 7.40
CA GLU A 298 -19.52 6.48 7.61
C GLU A 298 -19.29 7.22 8.92
N GLY A 299 -19.01 6.49 10.02
CA GLY A 299 -18.60 7.07 11.29
C GLY A 299 -17.30 7.90 11.22
N LEU A 300 -16.33 7.49 10.39
CA LEU A 300 -15.12 8.30 10.11
C LEU A 300 -15.44 9.62 9.38
N ILE A 301 -16.33 9.58 8.38
CA ILE A 301 -16.80 10.77 7.66
C ILE A 301 -17.55 11.71 8.62
N GLU A 302 -18.48 11.19 9.42
CA GLU A 302 -19.20 11.97 10.43
C GLU A 302 -18.23 12.61 11.44
N THR A 303 -17.28 11.82 11.96
CA THR A 303 -16.28 12.29 12.93
C THR A 303 -15.42 13.44 12.40
N LEU A 304 -15.08 13.46 11.11
CA LEU A 304 -14.11 14.42 10.57
C LEU A 304 -14.76 15.52 9.72
N PHE A 305 -15.62 15.16 8.76
CA PHE A 305 -16.24 16.13 7.84
C PHE A 305 -17.24 17.04 8.55
N ILE A 306 -18.15 16.49 9.37
CA ILE A 306 -19.19 17.28 10.04
C ILE A 306 -18.56 18.21 11.07
N ASN A 307 -17.67 17.69 11.92
CA ASN A 307 -16.97 18.50 12.92
C ASN A 307 -16.16 19.64 12.28
N GLN A 308 -15.44 19.36 11.19
CA GLN A 308 -14.69 20.42 10.49
C GLN A 308 -15.62 21.43 9.79
N CYS A 309 -16.77 21.01 9.22
CA CYS A 309 -17.79 21.95 8.71
C CYS A 309 -18.27 22.90 9.82
N ILE A 310 -18.73 22.36 10.95
CA ILE A 310 -19.22 23.12 12.10
C ILE A 310 -18.16 24.12 12.58
N SER A 311 -16.91 23.67 12.71
CA SER A 311 -15.78 24.50 13.15
C SER A 311 -15.44 25.68 12.24
N GLN A 312 -15.84 25.62 10.97
CA GLN A 312 -15.67 26.71 9.99
C GLN A 312 -16.96 27.52 9.80
N GLY A 313 -17.96 27.34 10.68
CA GLY A 313 -19.28 27.96 10.57
C GLY A 313 -20.09 27.51 9.35
N GLN A 314 -19.75 26.36 8.77
CA GLN A 314 -20.41 25.79 7.59
C GLN A 314 -21.42 24.72 7.99
N ASP A 315 -22.61 24.80 7.40
CA ASP A 315 -23.60 23.73 7.47
C ASP A 315 -23.18 22.58 6.53
N PRO A 316 -22.95 21.35 7.04
CA PRO A 316 -22.58 20.19 6.21
C PRO A 316 -23.71 19.74 5.28
N ASP A 317 -24.97 20.06 5.61
CA ASP A 317 -26.17 19.72 4.82
C ASP A 317 -26.57 20.83 3.83
N HIS A 318 -25.88 21.97 3.85
CA HIS A 318 -26.08 23.02 2.85
C HIS A 318 -25.80 22.51 1.43
N ARG A 319 -26.68 22.84 0.48
CA ARG A 319 -26.54 22.51 -0.95
C ARG A 319 -26.77 23.77 -1.78
N GLN A 320 -25.77 24.15 -2.59
CA GLN A 320 -25.81 25.40 -3.38
C GLN A 320 -26.78 25.28 -4.56
N ARG A 321 -26.85 24.08 -5.16
CA ARG A 321 -27.71 23.74 -6.29
C ARG A 321 -28.56 22.52 -5.94
N ARG A 322 -29.75 22.45 -6.57
CA ARG A 322 -30.64 21.29 -6.44
C ARG A 322 -29.99 20.06 -7.08
N GLY A 323 -29.63 19.08 -6.27
CA GLY A 323 -28.97 17.85 -6.71
C GLY A 323 -27.49 17.77 -6.35
N ASP A 324 -26.92 18.78 -5.70
CA ASP A 324 -25.61 18.66 -5.05
C ASP A 324 -25.68 17.58 -3.97
N ILE A 325 -24.60 16.81 -3.83
CA ILE A 325 -24.49 15.73 -2.83
C ILE A 325 -23.77 16.17 -1.55
N ILE A 326 -23.01 17.28 -1.60
CA ILE A 326 -22.22 17.85 -0.50
C ILE A 326 -22.34 19.38 -0.48
N ASN A 327 -21.93 20.02 0.61
CA ASN A 327 -21.66 21.46 0.62
C ASN A 327 -20.43 21.76 -0.26
N MET A 328 -20.67 22.39 -1.41
CA MET A 328 -19.62 22.70 -2.40
C MET A 328 -18.58 23.72 -1.93
N ALA A 329 -18.85 24.49 -0.86
CA ALA A 329 -17.83 25.32 -0.22
C ALA A 329 -16.77 24.48 0.52
N MET A 330 -17.14 23.25 0.91
CA MET A 330 -16.29 22.29 1.63
C MET A 330 -15.73 21.20 0.69
N TYR A 331 -15.67 21.44 -0.63
CA TYR A 331 -15.25 20.44 -1.60
C TYR A 331 -13.83 19.91 -1.36
N ASP A 332 -12.86 20.77 -1.05
CA ASP A 332 -11.48 20.33 -0.86
C ASP A 332 -11.33 19.43 0.39
N LEU A 333 -12.09 19.72 1.45
CA LEU A 333 -12.23 18.81 2.59
C LEU A 333 -12.93 17.51 2.19
N ALA A 334 -14.00 17.58 1.39
CA ALA A 334 -14.73 16.41 0.92
C ALA A 334 -13.85 15.49 0.04
N ASP A 335 -12.94 16.03 -0.77
CA ASP A 335 -11.93 15.26 -1.51
C ASP A 335 -10.86 14.66 -0.58
N GLN A 336 -10.37 15.42 0.41
CA GLN A 336 -9.40 14.91 1.39
C GLN A 336 -9.96 13.73 2.22
N VAL A 337 -11.24 13.77 2.60
CA VAL A 337 -11.90 12.67 3.32
C VAL A 337 -12.52 11.62 2.39
N LEU A 338 -12.35 11.76 1.07
CA LEU A 338 -12.92 10.95 -0.03
C LEU A 338 -14.46 10.82 -0.08
N LEU A 339 -15.18 11.76 0.55
CA LEU A 339 -16.65 11.80 0.66
C LEU A 339 -17.36 11.85 -0.71
N THR A 340 -16.80 12.56 -1.68
CA THR A 340 -17.34 12.64 -3.05
C THR A 340 -17.41 11.26 -3.69
N THR A 341 -16.28 10.54 -3.68
CA THR A 341 -16.15 9.18 -4.22
C THR A 341 -16.98 8.18 -3.40
N TYR A 342 -16.99 8.29 -2.07
CA TYR A 342 -17.85 7.47 -1.20
C TYR A 342 -19.33 7.57 -1.61
N THR A 343 -19.85 8.79 -1.75
CA THR A 343 -21.26 9.04 -2.02
C THR A 343 -21.69 8.53 -3.39
N ILE A 344 -20.84 8.67 -4.42
CA ILE A 344 -21.09 8.07 -5.74
C ILE A 344 -21.07 6.52 -5.63
N LEU A 345 -20.14 5.96 -4.86
CA LEU A 345 -19.97 4.52 -4.73
C LEU A 345 -21.08 3.83 -3.91
N VAL A 346 -21.63 4.50 -2.89
CA VAL A 346 -22.85 4.07 -2.18
C VAL A 346 -24.03 4.04 -3.14
N SER A 347 -24.24 5.12 -3.91
CA SER A 347 -25.30 5.21 -4.93
C SER A 347 -25.17 4.11 -6.01
N LEU A 348 -23.95 3.68 -6.30
CA LEU A 348 -23.66 2.54 -7.18
C LEU A 348 -23.94 1.19 -6.51
N GLY A 349 -23.68 1.05 -5.21
CA GLY A 349 -24.01 -0.14 -4.42
C GLY A 349 -25.49 -0.48 -4.41
N ASP A 350 -26.36 0.53 -4.36
CA ASP A 350 -27.82 0.34 -4.41
C ASP A 350 -28.33 -0.27 -5.73
N VAL A 351 -27.59 -0.09 -6.83
CA VAL A 351 -27.93 -0.67 -8.15
C VAL A 351 -27.20 -2.00 -8.45
N VAL A 352 -26.25 -2.43 -7.61
CA VAL A 352 -25.59 -3.75 -7.73
C VAL A 352 -26.56 -4.85 -7.30
N THR A 353 -27.24 -5.47 -8.26
CA THR A 353 -28.17 -6.58 -7.97
C THR A 353 -27.57 -7.95 -8.30
N PRO A 354 -27.76 -8.98 -7.45
CA PRO A 354 -27.30 -10.34 -7.72
C PRO A 354 -27.77 -10.83 -9.10
N GLY A 355 -26.86 -11.49 -9.83
CA GLY A 355 -27.16 -12.03 -11.15
C GLY A 355 -27.19 -11.00 -12.30
N HIS A 356 -27.11 -9.70 -12.04
CA HIS A 356 -27.12 -8.63 -13.05
C HIS A 356 -25.76 -7.92 -13.18
N ILE A 357 -25.63 -7.02 -14.14
CA ILE A 357 -24.49 -6.11 -14.32
C ILE A 357 -25.14 -4.74 -14.54
N PRO A 358 -24.85 -3.71 -13.72
CA PRO A 358 -25.30 -2.35 -13.97
C PRO A 358 -24.82 -1.88 -15.34
N LEU A 359 -25.71 -1.23 -16.10
CA LEU A 359 -25.44 -0.78 -17.46
C LEU A 359 -25.60 0.74 -17.52
N TYR A 360 -24.49 1.45 -17.72
CA TYR A 360 -24.53 2.89 -17.94
C TYR A 360 -24.83 3.20 -19.42
N LYS A 361 -25.75 4.14 -19.67
CA LYS A 361 -26.03 4.65 -21.02
C LYS A 361 -25.07 5.81 -21.32
N PRO A 362 -24.18 5.71 -22.33
CA PRO A 362 -23.25 6.79 -22.68
C PRO A 362 -23.99 8.10 -22.97
N GLY A 363 -23.42 9.22 -22.51
CA GLY A 363 -24.01 10.55 -22.66
C GLY A 363 -25.24 10.84 -21.79
N HIS A 364 -25.73 9.91 -20.96
CA HIS A 364 -26.98 10.11 -20.21
C HIS A 364 -26.90 11.25 -19.18
N PHE A 365 -25.74 11.41 -18.52
CA PHE A 365 -25.46 12.55 -17.64
C PHE A 365 -24.55 13.60 -18.32
N GLY A 366 -24.50 13.62 -19.65
CA GLY A 366 -23.59 14.47 -20.42
C GLY A 366 -22.27 13.78 -20.78
N PHE A 367 -21.30 14.57 -21.22
CA PHE A 367 -19.97 14.14 -21.66
C PHE A 367 -18.90 14.87 -20.84
N ARG A 368 -17.79 14.18 -20.56
CA ARG A 368 -16.64 14.72 -19.83
C ARG A 368 -16.01 15.87 -20.62
N ASP A 369 -15.71 16.98 -19.95
CA ASP A 369 -14.93 18.05 -20.57
C ASP A 369 -13.43 17.72 -20.51
N LEU A 370 -12.81 17.45 -21.66
CA LEU A 370 -11.38 17.19 -21.81
C LEU A 370 -10.58 18.42 -22.25
N SER A 371 -11.22 19.60 -22.37
CA SER A 371 -10.57 20.83 -22.84
C SER A 371 -10.04 21.71 -21.71
N THR A 372 -10.63 21.63 -20.51
CA THR A 372 -10.15 22.34 -19.31
C THR A 372 -9.20 21.45 -18.51
N GLU A 373 -8.05 21.99 -18.12
CA GLU A 373 -7.09 21.31 -17.23
C GLU A 373 -7.69 21.02 -15.84
N TRP A 374 -7.34 19.89 -15.24
CA TRP A 374 -7.97 19.44 -13.98
C TRP A 374 -7.81 20.45 -12.82
N SER A 375 -6.68 21.14 -12.76
CA SER A 375 -6.42 22.19 -11.74
C SER A 375 -7.27 23.45 -11.94
N GLN A 376 -7.84 23.67 -13.13
CA GLN A 376 -8.64 24.85 -13.48
C GLN A 376 -10.15 24.60 -13.39
N LYS A 377 -10.58 23.33 -13.26
CA LYS A 377 -12.01 22.95 -13.12
C LYS A 377 -12.58 23.41 -11.78
N SER A 378 -13.84 23.86 -11.79
CA SER A 378 -14.56 24.17 -10.55
C SER A 378 -14.89 22.88 -9.77
N PRO A 379 -15.16 22.96 -8.46
CA PRO A 379 -15.65 21.83 -7.66
C PRO A 379 -16.80 21.03 -8.31
N HIS A 380 -17.73 21.74 -8.95
CA HIS A 380 -18.88 21.13 -9.63
C HIS A 380 -18.44 20.34 -10.88
N ASP A 381 -17.51 20.89 -11.66
CA ASP A 381 -17.03 20.26 -12.90
C ASP A 381 -16.16 19.04 -12.59
N LYS A 382 -15.32 19.12 -11.55
CA LYS A 382 -14.52 17.98 -11.05
C LYS A 382 -15.44 16.83 -10.62
N LEU A 383 -16.42 17.10 -9.75
CA LEU A 383 -17.37 16.08 -9.30
C LEU A 383 -18.19 15.48 -10.44
N GLN A 384 -18.59 16.30 -11.42
CA GLN A 384 -19.36 15.83 -12.57
C GLN A 384 -18.51 14.93 -13.50
N ASP A 385 -17.25 15.30 -13.74
CA ASP A 385 -16.31 14.47 -14.49
C ASP A 385 -16.02 13.14 -13.76
N ASP A 386 -15.77 13.17 -12.45
CA ASP A 386 -15.57 11.97 -11.61
C ASP A 386 -16.74 11.01 -11.71
N LYS A 387 -17.96 11.55 -11.57
CA LYS A 387 -19.21 10.79 -11.69
C LYS A 387 -19.35 10.15 -13.07
N LEU A 388 -19.05 10.88 -14.15
CA LEU A 388 -19.12 10.34 -15.52
C LEU A 388 -18.11 9.21 -15.73
N VAL A 389 -16.84 9.43 -15.38
CA VAL A 389 -15.75 8.45 -15.50
C VAL A 389 -16.06 7.18 -14.72
N LEU A 390 -16.54 7.31 -13.48
CA LEU A 390 -16.88 6.16 -12.65
C LEU A 390 -18.10 5.40 -13.19
N LEU A 391 -19.16 6.09 -13.64
CA LEU A 391 -20.35 5.44 -14.20
C LEU A 391 -20.06 4.65 -15.48
N GLU A 392 -19.21 5.19 -16.37
CA GLU A 392 -18.75 4.48 -17.57
C GLU A 392 -17.97 3.21 -17.20
N ALA A 393 -16.98 3.32 -16.31
CA ALA A 393 -16.13 2.20 -15.92
C ALA A 393 -16.87 1.14 -15.08
N PHE A 394 -17.88 1.50 -14.27
CA PHE A 394 -18.53 0.60 -13.32
C PHE A 394 -19.20 -0.62 -13.97
N SER A 395 -19.70 -0.47 -15.20
CA SER A 395 -20.23 -1.58 -16.00
C SER A 395 -19.15 -2.64 -16.27
N GLY A 396 -17.92 -2.17 -16.54
CA GLY A 396 -16.74 -3.01 -16.74
C GLY A 396 -16.21 -3.63 -15.44
N PHE A 397 -16.12 -2.86 -14.36
CA PHE A 397 -15.74 -3.38 -13.03
C PHE A 397 -16.68 -4.51 -12.60
N SER A 398 -18.00 -4.28 -12.69
CA SER A 398 -19.05 -5.25 -12.38
C SER A 398 -18.98 -6.50 -13.27
N ALA A 399 -18.66 -6.33 -14.56
CA ALA A 399 -18.49 -7.45 -15.49
C ALA A 399 -17.30 -8.34 -15.12
N ILE A 400 -16.16 -7.75 -14.72
CA ILE A 400 -14.99 -8.51 -14.26
C ILE A 400 -15.25 -9.14 -12.89
N GLY A 401 -15.64 -8.36 -11.88
CA GLY A 401 -15.79 -8.85 -10.51
C GLY A 401 -16.76 -10.04 -10.41
N LYS A 402 -17.80 -10.06 -11.25
CA LYS A 402 -18.78 -11.16 -11.29
C LYS A 402 -18.31 -12.42 -12.01
N VAL A 403 -17.54 -12.29 -13.10
CA VAL A 403 -17.10 -13.44 -13.92
C VAL A 403 -15.73 -13.97 -13.47
N GLY A 404 -14.95 -13.13 -12.80
CA GLY A 404 -13.54 -13.32 -12.51
C GLY A 404 -12.66 -13.05 -13.73
N CYS A 405 -11.46 -12.55 -13.50
CA CYS A 405 -10.37 -12.46 -14.48
C CYS A 405 -9.21 -13.39 -14.09
N PHE A 406 -8.12 -13.36 -14.86
CA PHE A 406 -6.94 -14.19 -14.59
C PHE A 406 -5.99 -13.58 -13.53
N ALA A 407 -6.08 -12.27 -13.30
CA ALA A 407 -5.36 -11.52 -12.28
C ALA A 407 -6.26 -10.35 -11.84
N GLU A 408 -6.58 -10.30 -10.55
CA GLU A 408 -7.54 -9.35 -9.98
C GLU A 408 -6.84 -8.36 -9.05
N ASP A 409 -7.38 -7.15 -8.96
CA ASP A 409 -6.90 -6.08 -8.09
C ASP A 409 -7.90 -5.79 -6.96
N GLU A 410 -7.50 -4.97 -5.98
CA GLU A 410 -8.31 -4.67 -4.80
C GLU A 410 -9.62 -3.93 -5.18
N LEU A 411 -9.62 -3.07 -6.21
CA LEU A 411 -10.84 -2.38 -6.67
C LEU A 411 -11.87 -3.38 -7.20
N ILE A 412 -11.47 -4.24 -8.14
CA ILE A 412 -12.32 -5.28 -8.71
C ILE A 412 -12.77 -6.27 -7.63
N ARG A 413 -11.89 -6.63 -6.69
CA ARG A 413 -12.24 -7.44 -5.53
C ARG A 413 -13.34 -6.75 -4.69
N GLY A 414 -13.19 -5.48 -4.39
CA GLY A 414 -14.17 -4.70 -3.65
C GLY A 414 -15.51 -4.59 -4.38
N VAL A 415 -15.51 -4.30 -5.69
CA VAL A 415 -16.73 -4.26 -6.51
C VAL A 415 -17.43 -5.62 -6.58
N ARG A 416 -16.69 -6.74 -6.62
CA ARG A 416 -17.28 -8.09 -6.47
C ARG A 416 -17.93 -8.29 -5.10
N GLU A 417 -17.35 -7.72 -4.05
CA GLU A 417 -17.81 -7.82 -2.68
C GLU A 417 -18.91 -6.81 -2.32
N MET A 418 -19.27 -5.87 -3.20
CA MET A 418 -20.40 -4.95 -3.04
C MET A 418 -21.74 -5.70 -3.13
N ALA A 419 -22.69 -5.28 -2.29
CA ALA A 419 -24.07 -5.78 -2.29
C ALA A 419 -25.01 -4.70 -1.73
N PRO A 420 -26.31 -4.71 -2.07
CA PRO A 420 -27.26 -3.73 -1.53
C PRO A 420 -27.32 -3.78 -0.01
N GLY A 421 -27.27 -2.62 0.64
CA GLY A 421 -27.27 -2.51 2.10
C GLY A 421 -25.97 -2.93 2.81
N LYS A 422 -24.91 -3.31 2.08
CA LYS A 422 -23.57 -3.51 2.67
C LYS A 422 -22.82 -2.17 2.66
N LYS A 423 -22.33 -1.74 3.83
CA LYS A 423 -21.52 -0.50 3.94
C LYS A 423 -20.27 -0.56 3.05
N VAL A 424 -19.94 0.58 2.45
CA VAL A 424 -18.75 0.75 1.60
C VAL A 424 -17.53 1.08 2.49
N PRO A 425 -16.46 0.27 2.49
CA PRO A 425 -15.31 0.50 3.35
C PRO A 425 -14.34 1.56 2.78
N LEU A 426 -13.60 2.23 3.67
CA LEU A 426 -12.59 3.24 3.32
C LEU A 426 -11.60 2.73 2.26
N TRP A 427 -11.09 1.51 2.41
CA TRP A 427 -10.11 0.95 1.46
C TRP A 427 -10.65 0.81 0.03
N LEU A 428 -11.96 0.56 -0.14
CA LEU A 428 -12.58 0.47 -1.46
C LEU A 428 -12.83 1.86 -2.05
N THR A 429 -13.29 2.81 -1.23
CA THR A 429 -13.38 4.22 -1.63
C THR A 429 -12.02 4.75 -2.08
N PHE A 430 -10.96 4.42 -1.34
CA PHE A 430 -9.57 4.75 -1.69
C PHE A 430 -9.14 4.08 -3.00
N ALA A 431 -9.49 2.81 -3.23
CA ALA A 431 -9.20 2.13 -4.51
C ALA A 431 -9.84 2.85 -5.70
N VAL A 432 -11.12 3.24 -5.58
CA VAL A 432 -11.86 3.98 -6.61
C VAL A 432 -11.33 5.40 -6.77
N GLN A 433 -10.95 6.07 -5.68
CA GLN A 433 -10.32 7.39 -5.75
C GLN A 433 -8.98 7.34 -6.50
N ASN A 434 -8.16 6.32 -6.28
CA ASN A 434 -6.92 6.14 -7.03
C ASN A 434 -7.19 5.91 -8.52
N PHE A 435 -8.25 5.16 -8.89
CA PHE A 435 -8.66 5.03 -10.29
C PHE A 435 -8.98 6.40 -10.93
N LEU A 436 -9.73 7.26 -10.23
CA LEU A 436 -10.02 8.64 -10.68
C LEU A 436 -8.75 9.50 -10.76
N ASP A 437 -7.92 9.49 -9.72
CA ASP A 437 -6.65 10.23 -9.67
C ASP A 437 -5.70 9.83 -10.82
N ILE A 438 -5.62 8.54 -11.16
CA ILE A 438 -4.86 8.03 -12.32
C ILE A 438 -5.45 8.58 -13.62
N GLN A 439 -6.78 8.68 -13.75
CA GLN A 439 -7.41 9.31 -14.92
C GLN A 439 -7.08 10.81 -15.03
N HIS A 440 -6.89 11.52 -13.91
CA HIS A 440 -6.48 12.93 -13.91
C HIS A 440 -5.00 13.11 -14.25
N VAL A 441 -4.13 12.27 -13.69
CA VAL A 441 -2.68 12.33 -13.95
C VAL A 441 -2.34 11.94 -15.39
N MET A 442 -3.00 10.90 -15.92
CA MET A 442 -2.73 10.37 -17.26
C MET A 442 -3.46 11.13 -18.38
N GLY A 443 -4.66 11.66 -18.13
CA GLY A 443 -5.45 12.35 -19.16
C GLY A 443 -5.63 11.50 -20.44
N SER A 444 -5.28 12.07 -21.60
CA SER A 444 -5.30 11.36 -22.89
C SER A 444 -4.39 10.12 -22.95
N GLU A 445 -3.31 10.11 -22.16
CA GLU A 445 -2.30 9.04 -22.16
C GLU A 445 -2.76 7.77 -21.42
N ALA A 446 -3.94 7.77 -20.77
CA ALA A 446 -4.46 6.59 -20.08
C ALA A 446 -4.52 5.35 -20.99
N SER A 447 -4.89 5.55 -22.25
CA SER A 447 -5.00 4.47 -23.25
C SER A 447 -3.65 3.82 -23.62
N ARG A 448 -2.52 4.47 -23.33
CA ARG A 448 -1.16 3.95 -23.59
C ARG A 448 -0.90 2.61 -22.90
N ALA A 449 -1.37 2.48 -21.66
CA ALA A 449 -1.20 1.27 -20.85
C ALA A 449 -1.82 0.01 -21.50
N MET A 450 -2.94 0.17 -22.21
CA MET A 450 -3.57 -0.91 -22.97
C MET A 450 -2.71 -1.30 -24.20
N VAL A 451 -2.09 -0.33 -24.88
CA VAL A 451 -1.22 -0.59 -26.04
C VAL A 451 0.05 -1.34 -25.63
N GLU A 452 0.63 -1.01 -24.48
CA GLU A 452 1.76 -1.72 -23.88
C GLU A 452 1.38 -3.18 -23.53
N LEU A 453 0.25 -3.38 -22.85
CA LEU A 453 -0.30 -4.71 -22.52
C LEU A 453 -0.53 -5.56 -23.80
N GLN A 454 -1.23 -5.02 -24.79
CA GLN A 454 -1.50 -5.72 -26.04
C GLN A 454 -0.22 -6.06 -26.82
N THR A 455 0.79 -5.19 -26.76
CA THR A 455 2.07 -5.42 -27.43
C THR A 455 2.87 -6.52 -26.76
N ALA A 456 2.99 -6.52 -25.43
CA ALA A 456 3.60 -7.63 -24.70
C ALA A 456 2.85 -8.96 -24.95
N ALA A 457 1.51 -8.95 -24.91
CA ALA A 457 0.70 -10.13 -25.17
C ALA A 457 0.82 -10.66 -26.60
N ARG A 458 1.06 -9.78 -27.59
CA ARG A 458 1.35 -10.17 -28.98
C ARG A 458 2.68 -10.90 -29.07
N HIS A 459 3.74 -10.37 -28.45
CA HIS A 459 5.06 -11.01 -28.44
C HIS A 459 5.05 -12.36 -27.70
N ILE A 460 4.43 -12.42 -26.52
CA ILE A 460 4.31 -13.67 -25.74
C ILE A 460 3.50 -14.71 -26.54
N GLY A 461 2.36 -14.32 -27.12
CA GLY A 461 1.54 -15.23 -27.93
C GLY A 461 2.24 -15.73 -29.21
N ALA A 462 3.05 -14.88 -29.85
CA ALA A 462 3.87 -15.30 -31.00
C ALA A 462 4.92 -16.33 -30.57
N SER A 463 5.68 -16.05 -29.51
CA SER A 463 6.70 -16.95 -28.95
C SER A 463 6.11 -18.31 -28.53
N LEU A 464 4.95 -18.32 -27.87
CA LEU A 464 4.22 -19.55 -27.53
C LEU A 464 3.80 -20.35 -28.77
N SER A 465 3.32 -19.68 -29.81
CA SER A 465 2.89 -20.32 -31.07
C SER A 465 4.07 -20.94 -31.84
N GLU A 466 5.17 -20.18 -31.98
CA GLU A 466 6.41 -20.65 -32.61
C GLU A 466 7.00 -21.85 -31.85
N ASN A 467 7.06 -21.76 -30.51
CA ASN A 467 7.54 -22.83 -29.66
C ASN A 467 6.66 -24.10 -29.76
N SER A 468 5.34 -23.93 -29.84
CA SER A 468 4.40 -25.05 -29.99
C SER A 468 4.53 -25.75 -31.34
N GLU A 469 4.75 -25.02 -32.44
CA GLU A 469 4.98 -25.65 -33.75
C GLU A 469 6.34 -26.33 -33.84
N PHE A 470 7.40 -25.76 -33.24
CA PHE A 470 8.72 -26.40 -33.17
C PHE A 470 8.69 -27.73 -32.40
N HIS A 471 8.03 -27.78 -31.24
CA HIS A 471 7.97 -28.97 -30.39
C HIS A 471 6.90 -29.99 -30.79
N LYS A 472 6.06 -29.70 -31.80
CA LYS A 472 4.90 -30.49 -32.24
C LYS A 472 5.17 -31.97 -32.57
N LYS A 473 6.43 -32.32 -32.85
CA LYS A 473 6.89 -33.70 -33.15
C LYS A 473 8.03 -34.15 -32.23
N LEU A 474 8.35 -33.38 -31.20
CA LEU A 474 9.46 -33.64 -30.29
C LEU A 474 8.88 -34.05 -28.93
N HIS A 475 9.33 -35.17 -28.39
CA HIS A 475 8.85 -35.69 -27.10
C HIS A 475 10.02 -36.10 -26.22
N ILE A 476 9.97 -35.70 -24.94
CA ILE A 476 10.93 -36.07 -23.91
C ILE A 476 10.19 -36.53 -22.65
N LYS A 477 10.79 -37.45 -21.88
CA LYS A 477 10.14 -38.01 -20.68
C LYS A 477 9.91 -36.99 -19.56
N THR A 478 10.63 -35.87 -19.60
CA THR A 478 10.60 -34.77 -18.62
C THR A 478 9.58 -33.67 -18.94
N TRP A 479 8.87 -33.77 -20.07
CA TRP A 479 7.85 -32.82 -20.49
C TRP A 479 6.62 -33.57 -21.00
N ASP A 480 5.49 -33.41 -20.31
CA ASP A 480 4.27 -34.17 -20.56
C ASP A 480 3.08 -33.28 -20.98
N ALA A 481 1.93 -33.90 -21.25
CA ALA A 481 0.70 -33.18 -21.60
C ALA A 481 0.10 -32.35 -20.44
N HIS A 482 0.60 -32.46 -19.20
CA HIS A 482 0.28 -31.49 -18.15
C HIS A 482 1.09 -30.21 -18.33
N SER A 483 2.37 -30.35 -18.66
CA SER A 483 3.28 -29.24 -18.94
C SER A 483 2.84 -28.41 -20.16
N ASP A 484 2.36 -29.06 -21.23
CA ASP A 484 1.77 -28.38 -22.39
C ASP A 484 0.52 -27.55 -22.05
N ARG A 485 -0.28 -27.99 -21.06
CA ARG A 485 -1.46 -27.24 -20.60
C ARG A 485 -1.10 -25.92 -19.94
N ALA A 486 0.08 -25.78 -19.35
CA ALA A 486 0.54 -24.50 -18.78
C ALA A 486 0.77 -23.45 -19.90
N LEU A 487 1.48 -23.83 -20.97
CA LEU A 487 1.68 -22.96 -22.14
C LEU A 487 0.35 -22.64 -22.84
N GLY A 488 -0.51 -23.65 -23.01
CA GLY A 488 -1.86 -23.48 -23.55
C GLY A 488 -2.75 -22.56 -22.71
N HIS A 489 -2.61 -22.57 -21.39
CA HIS A 489 -3.35 -21.68 -20.48
C HIS A 489 -2.97 -20.21 -20.71
N ILE A 490 -1.67 -19.89 -20.82
CA ILE A 490 -1.19 -18.53 -21.11
C ILE A 490 -1.74 -18.06 -22.47
N GLN A 491 -1.70 -18.93 -23.48
CA GLN A 491 -2.24 -18.62 -24.80
C GLN A 491 -3.76 -18.36 -24.77
N ASN A 492 -4.50 -19.11 -23.94
CA ASN A 492 -5.93 -18.91 -23.71
C ASN A 492 -6.22 -17.58 -22.99
N VAL A 493 -5.45 -17.24 -21.94
CA VAL A 493 -5.56 -15.95 -21.23
C VAL A 493 -5.40 -14.77 -22.19
N ILE A 494 -4.35 -14.77 -23.01
CA ILE A 494 -4.10 -13.75 -24.05
C ILE A 494 -5.29 -13.65 -25.01
N ASN A 495 -5.78 -14.80 -25.50
CA ASN A 495 -6.85 -14.83 -26.49
C ASN A 495 -8.17 -14.31 -25.89
N THR A 496 -8.54 -14.75 -24.68
CA THR A 496 -9.79 -14.35 -24.01
C THR A 496 -9.78 -12.88 -23.59
N TRP A 497 -8.78 -12.46 -22.82
CA TRP A 497 -8.83 -11.16 -22.13
C TRP A 497 -8.23 -10.01 -22.94
N ILE A 498 -7.22 -10.26 -23.76
CA ILE A 498 -6.40 -9.19 -24.39
C ILE A 498 -6.70 -9.03 -25.88
N LYS A 499 -7.00 -10.13 -26.60
CA LYS A 499 -7.35 -10.08 -28.04
C LYS A 499 -8.85 -9.97 -28.31
N GLN A 500 -9.68 -10.64 -27.52
CA GLN A 500 -11.12 -10.78 -27.80
C GLN A 500 -12.03 -9.84 -27.03
N ASP A 501 -11.49 -9.08 -26.07
CA ASP A 501 -12.25 -8.25 -25.13
C ASP A 501 -13.42 -9.00 -24.46
N ASN A 502 -13.08 -9.91 -23.55
CA ASN A 502 -14.12 -10.66 -22.83
C ASN A 502 -15.00 -9.74 -21.96
N VAL A 503 -14.51 -8.56 -21.54
CA VAL A 503 -15.30 -7.58 -20.75
C VAL A 503 -16.47 -7.07 -21.59
N LYS A 504 -16.20 -6.57 -22.80
CA LYS A 504 -17.23 -6.19 -23.78
C LYS A 504 -18.19 -7.33 -24.09
N LYS A 505 -17.66 -8.55 -24.32
CA LYS A 505 -18.52 -9.74 -24.56
C LYS A 505 -19.44 -10.06 -23.37
N ILE A 506 -19.02 -9.81 -22.14
CA ILE A 506 -19.85 -10.00 -20.94
C ILE A 506 -20.95 -8.91 -20.88
N ILE A 507 -20.60 -7.65 -21.12
CA ILE A 507 -21.54 -6.51 -21.15
C ILE A 507 -22.57 -6.71 -22.27
N GLU A 508 -22.16 -7.07 -23.49
CA GLU A 508 -23.05 -7.39 -24.62
C GLU A 508 -24.01 -8.55 -24.30
N ARG A 509 -23.56 -9.59 -23.60
CA ARG A 509 -24.44 -10.68 -23.12
C ARG A 509 -25.46 -10.20 -22.09
N SER A 510 -25.13 -9.20 -21.28
CA SER A 510 -26.07 -8.55 -20.35
C SER A 510 -27.08 -7.67 -21.11
N LEU A 511 -26.61 -6.89 -22.08
CA LEU A 511 -27.44 -6.04 -22.94
C LEU A 511 -28.47 -6.86 -23.73
N ARG A 512 -28.10 -8.02 -24.28
CA ARG A 512 -29.04 -8.92 -24.98
C ARG A 512 -30.23 -9.40 -24.12
N ARG A 513 -30.13 -9.32 -22.79
CA ARG A 513 -31.24 -9.63 -21.86
C ARG A 513 -32.15 -8.42 -21.61
N ASN A 514 -31.74 -7.22 -22.03
CA ASN A 514 -32.43 -5.95 -21.87
C ASN A 514 -32.51 -5.21 -23.23
N PRO A 515 -33.32 -5.70 -24.19
CA PRO A 515 -33.30 -5.22 -25.58
C PRO A 515 -33.58 -3.71 -25.72
N THR A 516 -34.38 -3.13 -24.84
CA THR A 516 -34.68 -1.68 -24.80
C THR A 516 -33.44 -0.82 -24.55
N ILE A 517 -32.50 -1.32 -23.73
CA ILE A 517 -31.22 -0.66 -23.42
C ILE A 517 -30.21 -0.95 -24.53
N ALA A 518 -30.17 -2.20 -25.03
CA ALA A 518 -29.27 -2.62 -26.10
C ALA A 518 -29.44 -1.81 -27.40
N ALA A 519 -30.66 -1.41 -27.74
CA ALA A 519 -30.94 -0.57 -28.90
C ALA A 519 -30.38 0.87 -28.78
N GLN A 520 -29.92 1.28 -27.60
CA GLN A 520 -29.47 2.64 -27.28
C GLN A 520 -27.99 2.71 -26.83
N MET A 521 -27.26 1.59 -26.88
CA MET A 521 -25.88 1.48 -26.39
C MET A 521 -24.96 0.85 -27.43
N THR A 522 -23.91 1.59 -27.80
CA THR A 522 -22.73 1.09 -28.50
C THR A 522 -21.62 0.88 -27.47
N VAL A 523 -21.20 -0.37 -27.24
CA VAL A 523 -20.05 -0.68 -26.38
C VAL A 523 -18.79 -0.57 -27.23
N GLU A 524 -17.81 0.22 -26.80
CA GLU A 524 -16.57 0.41 -27.55
C GLU A 524 -15.58 -0.74 -27.31
N PRO A 525 -14.76 -1.14 -28.30
CA PRO A 525 -13.69 -2.13 -28.08
C PRO A 525 -12.71 -1.64 -27.01
N PHE A 526 -12.52 -2.48 -25.98
CA PHE A 526 -11.60 -2.30 -24.86
C PHE A 526 -11.83 -1.04 -24.02
N GLU A 527 -13.07 -0.52 -23.98
CA GLU A 527 -13.48 0.69 -23.27
C GLU A 527 -12.91 0.77 -21.84
N LEU A 528 -13.14 -0.25 -21.01
CA LEU A 528 -12.59 -0.33 -19.66
C LEU A 528 -11.04 -0.30 -19.63
N LEU A 529 -10.37 -1.05 -20.50
CA LEU A 529 -8.90 -1.15 -20.47
C LEU A 529 -8.22 0.14 -20.95
N LYS A 530 -8.84 0.88 -21.88
CA LYS A 530 -8.39 2.22 -22.27
C LYS A 530 -8.45 3.21 -21.09
N GLN A 531 -9.43 3.04 -20.21
CA GLN A 531 -9.65 3.88 -19.03
C GLN A 531 -9.01 3.33 -17.75
N TYR A 532 -8.42 2.12 -17.74
CA TYR A 532 -7.89 1.51 -16.51
C TYR A 532 -6.41 1.10 -16.61
N PRO A 533 -5.47 2.07 -16.53
CA PRO A 533 -4.03 1.81 -16.58
C PRO A 533 -3.54 0.85 -15.49
N SER A 534 -4.02 1.00 -14.25
CA SER A 534 -3.57 0.17 -13.12
C SER A 534 -3.80 -1.33 -13.39
N LEU A 535 -5.03 -1.70 -13.77
CA LEU A 535 -5.37 -3.08 -14.15
C LEU A 535 -4.56 -3.59 -15.35
N CYS A 536 -4.30 -2.73 -16.34
CA CYS A 536 -3.45 -3.11 -17.49
C CYS A 536 -2.03 -3.50 -17.06
N GLY A 537 -1.43 -2.79 -16.10
CA GLY A 537 -0.12 -3.14 -15.55
C GLY A 537 -0.11 -4.40 -14.68
N ILE A 538 -1.18 -4.65 -13.90
CA ILE A 538 -1.34 -5.91 -13.15
C ILE A 538 -1.46 -7.10 -14.10
N TRP A 539 -2.23 -6.95 -15.17
CA TRP A 539 -2.36 -7.95 -16.24
C TRP A 539 -1.06 -8.17 -17.01
N LEU A 540 -0.29 -7.10 -17.26
CA LEU A 540 1.01 -7.15 -17.91
C LEU A 540 2.04 -7.90 -17.05
N PHE A 541 2.13 -7.56 -15.76
CA PHE A 541 2.98 -8.25 -14.80
C PHE A 541 2.63 -9.73 -14.72
N SER A 542 1.35 -10.05 -14.49
CA SER A 542 0.87 -11.42 -14.35
C SER A 542 1.16 -12.26 -15.59
N LEU A 543 0.96 -11.68 -16.79
CA LEU A 543 1.25 -12.38 -18.05
C LEU A 543 2.76 -12.62 -18.25
N ARG A 544 3.60 -11.63 -17.95
CA ARG A 544 5.07 -11.78 -18.02
C ARG A 544 5.59 -12.79 -17.00
N TYR A 545 5.05 -12.79 -15.78
CA TYR A 545 5.40 -13.75 -14.74
C TYR A 545 5.02 -15.19 -15.14
N LEU A 546 3.79 -15.41 -15.61
CA LEU A 546 3.35 -16.72 -16.12
C LEU A 546 4.24 -17.22 -17.27
N MET A 547 4.62 -16.34 -18.20
CA MET A 547 5.53 -16.69 -19.30
C MET A 547 6.95 -17.01 -18.79
N GLN A 548 7.45 -16.27 -17.80
CA GLN A 548 8.77 -16.50 -17.20
C GLN A 548 8.81 -17.86 -16.48
N ASP A 549 7.80 -18.16 -15.66
CA ASP A 549 7.71 -19.40 -14.88
C ASP A 549 7.58 -20.65 -15.77
N ALA A 550 6.65 -20.61 -16.73
CA ALA A 550 6.48 -21.69 -17.70
C ALA A 550 7.71 -21.83 -18.63
N GLY A 551 8.33 -20.72 -19.02
CA GLY A 551 9.53 -20.69 -19.85
C GLY A 551 10.77 -21.26 -19.15
N ILE A 552 10.96 -20.95 -17.86
CA ILE A 552 12.02 -21.56 -17.03
C ILE A 552 11.79 -23.07 -16.90
N THR A 553 10.56 -23.49 -16.63
CA THR A 553 10.18 -24.91 -16.51
C THR A 553 10.45 -25.66 -17.83
N LEU A 554 10.09 -25.08 -18.97
CA LEU A 554 10.37 -25.63 -20.31
C LEU A 554 11.88 -25.73 -20.56
N CYS A 555 12.64 -24.66 -20.36
CA CYS A 555 14.09 -24.64 -20.55
C CYS A 555 14.81 -25.69 -19.68
N ASN A 556 14.31 -25.93 -18.46
CA ASN A 556 14.85 -26.96 -17.57
C ASN A 556 14.50 -28.38 -18.01
N ALA A 557 13.26 -28.62 -18.44
CA ALA A 557 12.82 -29.94 -18.89
C ALA A 557 13.59 -30.42 -20.14
N TRP A 558 13.84 -29.51 -21.08
CA TRP A 558 14.63 -29.78 -22.31
C TRP A 558 16.14 -29.64 -22.10
N GLY A 559 16.59 -28.97 -21.04
CA GLY A 559 17.99 -28.63 -20.78
C GLY A 559 18.59 -27.61 -21.76
N SER A 560 17.77 -27.02 -22.64
CA SER A 560 18.19 -26.25 -23.82
C SER A 560 19.23 -25.15 -23.50
N VAL A 561 18.97 -24.36 -22.45
CA VAL A 561 19.86 -23.26 -22.03
C VAL A 561 21.14 -23.78 -21.38
N ILE A 562 21.06 -24.79 -20.51
CA ILE A 562 22.24 -25.36 -19.83
C ILE A 562 23.18 -26.03 -20.84
N TYR A 563 22.63 -26.79 -21.79
CA TYR A 563 23.41 -27.48 -22.82
C TYR A 563 24.14 -26.45 -23.71
N ALA A 564 23.42 -25.42 -24.15
CA ALA A 564 23.97 -24.31 -24.92
C ALA A 564 25.05 -23.54 -24.13
N ALA A 565 24.85 -23.28 -22.82
CA ALA A 565 25.81 -22.60 -21.97
C ALA A 565 27.16 -23.35 -21.84
N HIS A 566 27.09 -24.67 -21.61
CA HIS A 566 28.29 -25.52 -21.53
C HIS A 566 29.03 -25.61 -22.87
N LEU A 567 28.30 -25.81 -23.98
CA LEU A 567 28.89 -25.87 -25.32
C LEU A 567 29.50 -24.53 -25.75
N TYR A 568 28.79 -23.42 -25.51
CA TYR A 568 29.25 -22.06 -25.78
C TYR A 568 30.54 -21.76 -25.02
N ASN A 569 30.61 -22.10 -23.72
CA ASN A 569 31.85 -21.93 -22.98
C ASN A 569 33.00 -22.75 -23.57
N ALA A 570 32.81 -24.05 -23.83
CA ALA A 570 33.84 -24.89 -24.42
C ALA A 570 34.34 -24.32 -25.76
N ALA A 571 33.44 -23.95 -26.67
CA ALA A 571 33.77 -23.39 -27.98
C ALA A 571 34.50 -22.02 -27.89
N ARG A 572 34.24 -21.24 -26.83
CA ARG A 572 34.98 -19.99 -26.53
C ARG A 572 36.41 -20.27 -26.05
N GLN A 573 36.59 -21.22 -25.13
CA GLN A 573 37.94 -21.58 -24.62
C GLN A 573 38.81 -22.19 -25.73
N GLU A 574 38.25 -23.06 -26.56
CA GLU A 574 38.93 -23.66 -27.72
C GLU A 574 39.06 -22.68 -28.92
N LYS A 575 38.68 -21.40 -28.75
CA LYS A 575 38.77 -20.33 -29.76
C LYS A 575 38.00 -20.59 -31.07
N LEU A 576 37.12 -21.58 -31.09
CA LEU A 576 36.21 -21.90 -32.20
C LEU A 576 35.15 -20.80 -32.39
N VAL A 577 34.71 -20.17 -31.30
CA VAL A 577 33.80 -19.03 -31.33
C VAL A 577 34.52 -17.78 -30.82
N LYS A 578 34.78 -16.82 -31.71
CA LYS A 578 35.40 -15.53 -31.38
C LYS A 578 34.41 -14.49 -30.85
N GLY A 579 33.16 -14.53 -31.31
CA GLY A 579 32.10 -13.61 -30.87
C GLY A 579 31.66 -13.82 -29.42
N ILE A 580 30.97 -12.84 -28.85
CA ILE A 580 30.31 -12.92 -27.54
C ILE A 580 28.81 -13.12 -27.78
N TRP A 581 28.24 -14.19 -27.23
CA TRP A 581 26.79 -14.38 -27.23
C TRP A 581 26.22 -13.64 -26.02
N ARG A 582 25.82 -12.37 -26.24
CA ARG A 582 25.44 -11.44 -25.18
C ARG A 582 24.32 -11.99 -24.28
N ASP A 583 23.28 -12.58 -24.87
CA ASP A 583 22.14 -13.11 -24.12
C ASP A 583 22.52 -14.31 -23.24
N MET A 584 23.47 -15.14 -23.70
CA MET A 584 23.99 -16.25 -22.91
C MET A 584 24.87 -15.75 -21.76
N GLU A 585 25.74 -14.75 -21.97
CA GLU A 585 26.51 -14.13 -20.88
C GLU A 585 25.58 -13.43 -19.87
N LEU A 586 24.46 -12.82 -20.31
CA LEU A 586 23.42 -12.28 -19.43
C LEU A 586 22.70 -13.38 -18.64
N ALA A 587 22.34 -14.51 -19.27
CA ALA A 587 21.74 -15.64 -18.58
C ALA A 587 22.70 -16.25 -17.53
N LEU A 588 23.98 -16.36 -17.84
CA LEU A 588 25.04 -16.80 -16.91
C LEU A 588 25.21 -15.82 -15.74
N LEU A 589 25.12 -14.50 -16.00
CA LEU A 589 25.17 -13.47 -14.97
C LEU A 589 23.97 -13.57 -14.02
N LEU A 590 22.75 -13.64 -14.57
CA LEU A 590 21.51 -13.68 -13.80
C LEU A 590 21.39 -14.94 -12.94
N GLN A 591 21.86 -16.10 -13.41
CA GLN A 591 21.81 -17.37 -12.66
C GLN A 591 23.02 -17.61 -11.74
N GLY A 592 24.11 -16.86 -11.92
CA GLY A 592 25.38 -17.08 -11.25
C GLY A 592 26.21 -18.21 -11.90
N ASN A 593 27.47 -17.91 -12.22
CA ASN A 593 28.37 -18.84 -12.92
C ASN A 593 28.55 -20.17 -12.18
N ASP A 594 28.67 -20.18 -10.84
CA ASP A 594 28.92 -21.39 -10.04
C ASP A 594 27.70 -22.32 -9.91
N LYS A 595 26.51 -21.80 -10.25
CA LYS A 595 25.29 -22.59 -10.28
C LYS A 595 25.27 -23.52 -11.50
N ILE A 596 25.56 -22.95 -12.67
CA ILE A 596 25.62 -23.66 -13.97
C ILE A 596 26.95 -24.43 -14.08
N PHE A 597 28.08 -23.79 -13.81
CA PHE A 597 29.39 -24.41 -13.81
C PHE A 597 29.83 -24.74 -12.38
N ILE A 598 29.55 -25.95 -11.90
CA ILE A 598 29.89 -26.37 -10.52
C ILE A 598 31.38 -26.18 -10.23
N GLY A 599 31.73 -25.19 -9.42
CA GLY A 599 33.11 -24.82 -9.08
C GLY A 599 33.83 -24.02 -10.17
N GLY A 600 33.15 -23.04 -10.76
CA GLY A 600 33.68 -22.08 -11.72
C GLY A 600 33.60 -22.50 -13.19
N ARG A 601 33.53 -21.49 -14.07
CA ARG A 601 33.51 -21.62 -15.53
C ARG A 601 34.78 -22.36 -16.02
N PRO A 602 34.68 -23.56 -16.62
CA PRO A 602 35.84 -24.39 -16.93
C PRO A 602 36.68 -23.82 -18.09
N LYS A 603 38.01 -23.95 -17.96
CA LYS A 603 39.02 -23.38 -18.88
C LYS A 603 39.87 -24.44 -19.61
N LYS A 604 39.57 -25.73 -19.40
CA LYS A 604 40.34 -26.85 -19.96
C LYS A 604 39.41 -27.94 -20.52
N PRO A 605 39.79 -28.63 -21.61
CA PRO A 605 39.02 -29.75 -22.20
C PRO A 605 38.55 -30.80 -21.20
N GLU A 606 39.44 -31.22 -20.30
CA GLU A 606 39.20 -32.22 -19.26
C GLU A 606 38.08 -31.85 -18.26
N ASP A 607 37.80 -30.56 -18.08
CA ASP A 607 36.73 -30.08 -17.21
C ASP A 607 35.38 -29.93 -17.93
N TYR A 608 35.31 -29.70 -19.25
CA TYR A 608 34.03 -29.33 -19.91
C TYR A 608 32.93 -30.37 -19.68
N LEU A 609 33.20 -31.63 -20.04
CA LEU A 609 32.27 -32.75 -19.86
C LEU A 609 32.06 -33.08 -18.39
N LYS A 610 33.09 -32.95 -17.56
CA LYS A 610 33.01 -33.21 -16.11
C LYS A 610 32.06 -32.25 -15.41
N ARG A 611 32.18 -30.94 -15.66
CA ARG A 611 31.31 -29.91 -15.07
C ARG A 611 29.88 -30.02 -15.59
N PHE A 612 29.72 -30.34 -16.88
CA PHE A 612 28.42 -30.64 -17.48
C PHE A 612 27.73 -31.82 -16.79
N ASN A 613 28.40 -32.97 -16.69
CA ASN A 613 27.84 -34.16 -16.03
C ASN A 613 27.45 -33.87 -14.57
N LEU A 614 28.28 -33.13 -13.82
CA LEU A 614 27.94 -32.69 -12.46
C LEU A 614 26.69 -31.80 -12.43
N CYS A 615 26.53 -30.86 -13.38
CA CYS A 615 25.35 -30.01 -13.49
C CYS A 615 24.10 -30.85 -13.82
N MET A 616 24.23 -31.85 -14.68
CA MET A 616 23.18 -32.82 -15.02
C MET A 616 22.90 -33.87 -13.93
N GLY A 617 23.44 -33.68 -12.73
CA GLY A 617 23.14 -34.53 -11.58
C GLY A 617 23.83 -35.88 -11.60
N PHE A 618 24.98 -36.03 -12.26
CA PHE A 618 25.81 -37.23 -12.14
C PHE A 618 26.60 -37.17 -10.83
N SER A 619 26.70 -38.28 -10.10
CA SER A 619 27.46 -38.31 -8.84
C SER A 619 28.96 -38.05 -9.06
N VAL A 620 29.55 -37.25 -8.18
CA VAL A 620 31.01 -37.00 -8.12
C VAL A 620 31.79 -38.32 -8.04
N THR A 621 31.27 -39.32 -7.32
CA THR A 621 31.92 -40.64 -7.19
C THR A 621 31.95 -41.42 -8.50
N SER A 622 31.02 -41.16 -9.42
CA SER A 622 30.99 -41.75 -10.77
C SER A 622 32.02 -41.11 -11.72
N LEU A 623 32.56 -39.94 -11.35
CA LEU A 623 33.50 -39.14 -12.15
C LEU A 623 34.91 -39.08 -11.53
N ALA A 624 35.18 -39.93 -10.53
CA ALA A 624 36.48 -40.05 -9.88
C ALA A 624 37.44 -40.94 -10.70
N LYS A 625 38.75 -40.68 -10.64
CA LYS A 625 39.79 -41.43 -11.40
C LYS A 625 39.77 -42.95 -11.15
N ASN A 626 39.27 -43.40 -10.00
CA ASN A 626 39.22 -44.81 -9.60
C ASN A 626 37.79 -45.40 -9.65
N ALA A 627 36.85 -44.77 -10.37
CA ALA A 627 35.49 -45.28 -10.50
C ALA A 627 35.46 -46.60 -11.30
N ARG A 628 34.72 -47.60 -10.81
CA ARG A 628 34.45 -48.84 -11.59
C ARG A 628 33.63 -48.48 -12.84
N GLN A 629 33.83 -49.21 -13.94
CA GLN A 629 33.07 -49.09 -15.20
C GLN A 629 31.62 -49.61 -15.05
N THR A 630 30.85 -48.99 -14.17
CA THR A 630 29.42 -49.25 -13.97
C THR A 630 28.62 -48.03 -14.44
N ALA A 631 27.35 -48.23 -14.82
CA ALA A 631 26.47 -47.15 -15.24
C ALA A 631 26.49 -45.98 -14.23
N PRO A 632 26.63 -44.72 -14.70
CA PRO A 632 26.82 -43.58 -13.82
C PRO A 632 25.63 -43.38 -12.89
N LYS A 633 25.91 -43.33 -11.58
CA LYS A 633 24.87 -43.10 -10.57
C LYS A 633 24.44 -41.64 -10.56
N ALA A 634 23.13 -41.42 -10.47
CA ALA A 634 22.55 -40.10 -10.20
C ALA A 634 22.94 -39.59 -8.80
N SER A 635 23.07 -38.27 -8.71
CA SER A 635 23.24 -37.50 -7.48
C SER A 635 21.92 -37.41 -6.73
N GLN A 636 21.97 -37.49 -5.39
CA GLN A 636 20.79 -37.25 -4.55
C GLN A 636 20.23 -35.82 -4.69
N LYS A 637 21.03 -34.86 -5.15
CA LYS A 637 20.59 -33.47 -5.39
C LYS A 637 19.96 -33.25 -6.77
N GLY A 638 19.86 -34.29 -7.61
CA GLY A 638 19.33 -34.18 -8.97
C GLY A 638 20.18 -33.32 -9.90
N ALA A 639 19.61 -32.98 -11.06
CA ALA A 639 20.18 -32.03 -12.01
C ALA A 639 19.85 -30.58 -11.59
N ARG A 640 20.73 -29.65 -11.93
CA ARG A 640 20.50 -28.20 -11.76
C ARG A 640 19.88 -27.60 -13.01
N GLY A 641 19.06 -26.57 -12.82
CA GLY A 641 18.46 -25.79 -13.89
C GLY A 641 18.49 -24.29 -13.60
N LEU A 642 17.83 -23.55 -14.47
CA LEU A 642 17.46 -22.15 -14.25
C LEU A 642 16.46 -22.06 -13.09
N GLU A 643 16.56 -21.02 -12.27
CA GLU A 643 15.50 -20.64 -11.32
C GLU A 643 15.03 -19.23 -11.64
N ASN A 644 13.85 -18.84 -11.14
CA ASN A 644 13.45 -17.45 -11.13
C ASN A 644 14.30 -16.71 -10.08
N THR A 645 15.11 -15.75 -10.51
CA THR A 645 16.06 -15.03 -9.66
C THR A 645 15.52 -13.69 -9.16
N SER A 646 14.31 -13.29 -9.58
CA SER A 646 13.63 -12.10 -9.05
C SER A 646 12.80 -12.49 -7.82
N THR A 647 13.34 -12.25 -6.62
CA THR A 647 12.65 -12.50 -5.36
C THR A 647 11.40 -11.61 -5.23
N LEU A 648 11.49 -10.33 -5.59
CA LEU A 648 10.36 -9.40 -5.51
C LEU A 648 9.20 -9.82 -6.42
N SER A 649 9.46 -10.29 -7.64
CA SER A 649 8.37 -10.73 -8.52
C SER A 649 7.65 -11.96 -7.95
N GLN A 650 8.35 -12.87 -7.26
CA GLN A 650 7.74 -14.03 -6.60
C GLN A 650 6.86 -13.64 -5.42
N LEU A 651 7.22 -12.60 -4.65
CA LEU A 651 6.40 -12.10 -3.54
C LEU A 651 5.07 -11.52 -4.06
N PHE A 652 5.12 -10.66 -5.07
CA PHE A 652 3.90 -10.07 -5.64
C PHE A 652 3.09 -11.04 -6.51
N ALA A 653 3.73 -12.00 -7.18
CA ALA A 653 3.01 -12.96 -8.03
C ALA A 653 2.05 -13.86 -7.25
N GLN A 654 2.29 -14.11 -5.96
CA GLN A 654 1.38 -14.88 -5.11
C GLN A 654 0.00 -14.21 -4.96
N CYS A 655 -0.07 -12.88 -5.05
CA CYS A 655 -1.31 -12.12 -4.98
C CYS A 655 -2.17 -12.30 -6.25
N TYR A 656 -1.52 -12.48 -7.40
CA TYR A 656 -2.18 -12.51 -8.71
C TYR A 656 -2.25 -13.90 -9.37
N ALA A 657 -1.59 -14.92 -8.81
CA ALA A 657 -1.51 -16.26 -9.37
C ALA A 657 -2.29 -17.30 -8.53
N HIS A 658 -3.11 -18.09 -9.24
CA HIS A 658 -3.87 -19.27 -8.79
C HIS A 658 -5.28 -19.04 -8.22
N ASN A 659 -6.27 -19.52 -8.99
CA ASN A 659 -7.56 -20.07 -8.53
C ASN A 659 -8.26 -19.36 -7.35
N ARG A 660 -8.85 -18.19 -7.65
CA ARG A 660 -9.99 -17.60 -6.91
C ARG A 660 -9.73 -17.15 -5.47
N ARG A 661 -8.49 -17.17 -4.98
CA ARG A 661 -8.10 -16.54 -3.72
C ARG A 661 -6.79 -15.79 -3.94
N SER A 662 -6.89 -14.48 -4.13
CA SER A 662 -5.73 -13.59 -3.96
C SER A 662 -5.13 -13.83 -2.57
N LEU A 663 -3.84 -14.14 -2.52
CA LEU A 663 -3.10 -14.13 -1.26
C LEU A 663 -2.72 -12.68 -0.95
N SER A 664 -2.81 -12.32 0.33
CA SER A 664 -2.34 -11.02 0.80
C SER A 664 -0.84 -10.86 0.54
N THR A 665 -0.40 -9.67 0.14
CA THR A 665 1.02 -9.37 -0.07
C THR A 665 1.77 -9.58 1.24
N ASN A 666 2.83 -10.41 1.21
CA ASN A 666 3.68 -10.60 2.39
C ASN A 666 4.59 -9.38 2.59
N LEU A 667 4.03 -8.33 3.20
CA LEU A 667 4.71 -7.06 3.43
C LEU A 667 5.95 -7.19 4.32
N ASP A 668 5.96 -8.12 5.28
CA ASP A 668 7.15 -8.42 6.10
C ASP A 668 8.31 -8.94 5.24
N ALA A 669 8.02 -9.81 4.27
CA ALA A 669 9.02 -10.32 3.34
C ALA A 669 9.50 -9.25 2.35
N VAL A 670 8.63 -8.31 1.96
CA VAL A 670 9.00 -7.16 1.13
C VAL A 670 9.92 -6.20 1.92
N GLU A 671 9.53 -5.80 3.14
CA GLU A 671 10.34 -4.93 4.00
C GLU A 671 11.72 -5.56 4.27
N LYS A 672 11.76 -6.85 4.62
CA LYS A 672 13.01 -7.60 4.82
C LYS A 672 13.88 -7.64 3.55
N HIS A 673 13.28 -7.74 2.36
CA HIS A 673 14.02 -7.72 1.11
C HIS A 673 14.62 -6.34 0.85
N VAL A 674 13.85 -5.26 1.02
CA VAL A 674 14.31 -3.87 0.88
C VAL A 674 15.46 -3.59 1.87
N LYS A 675 15.28 -3.90 3.16
CA LYS A 675 16.32 -3.77 4.20
C LYS A 675 17.59 -4.58 3.92
N SER A 676 17.52 -5.64 3.09
CA SER A 676 18.69 -6.43 2.69
C SER A 676 19.46 -5.87 1.48
N GLN A 677 18.84 -4.97 0.70
CA GLN A 677 19.46 -4.36 -0.48
C GLN A 677 19.91 -2.91 -0.27
N PHE A 678 19.20 -2.15 0.56
CA PHE A 678 19.50 -0.74 0.83
C PHE A 678 20.15 -0.59 2.21
N SER A 679 21.37 -0.03 2.24
CA SER A 679 22.16 0.12 3.47
C SER A 679 21.58 1.10 4.47
N ASP A 680 20.74 2.02 4.00
CA ASP A 680 19.93 2.93 4.81
C ASP A 680 18.56 3.11 4.13
N PRO A 681 17.55 2.31 4.51
CA PRO A 681 16.22 2.37 3.92
C PRO A 681 15.34 3.48 4.51
N GLU A 682 15.75 4.11 5.61
CA GLU A 682 14.99 5.19 6.27
C GLU A 682 15.38 6.57 5.69
N ASN A 683 16.64 6.75 5.26
CA ASN A 683 17.10 7.93 4.54
C ASN A 683 17.05 7.80 3.00
N PHE A 684 16.43 6.75 2.45
CA PHE A 684 16.26 6.62 1.00
C PHE A 684 15.13 7.55 0.49
N THR A 685 15.45 8.82 0.30
CA THR A 685 14.57 9.77 -0.38
C THR A 685 14.42 9.39 -1.85
N PHE A 686 13.26 8.84 -2.21
CA PHE A 686 12.84 8.75 -3.59
C PHE A 686 12.64 10.18 -4.11
N GLU A 687 13.51 10.66 -5.01
CA GLU A 687 13.48 12.02 -5.58
C GLU A 687 12.31 12.25 -6.57
N GLY A 688 11.10 11.86 -6.18
CA GLY A 688 9.87 12.41 -6.73
C GLY A 688 9.52 13.67 -5.94
N THR A 689 9.92 14.84 -6.43
CA THR A 689 9.51 16.12 -5.84
C THR A 689 7.98 16.18 -5.75
N SER A 690 7.45 16.10 -4.53
CA SER A 690 6.06 16.49 -4.29
C SER A 690 5.89 17.94 -4.75
N PRO A 691 4.84 18.28 -5.52
CA PRO A 691 4.54 19.67 -5.80
C PRO A 691 4.01 20.33 -4.51
N THR A 692 4.92 20.80 -3.66
CA THR A 692 4.59 21.79 -2.63
C THR A 692 4.17 23.09 -3.32
N ASP A 693 3.09 23.70 -2.85
CA ASP A 693 2.37 24.78 -3.55
C ASP A 693 3.23 26.02 -3.89
N GLU A 694 4.37 26.23 -3.22
CA GLU A 694 5.32 27.29 -3.54
C GLU A 694 5.93 27.18 -4.96
N VAL A 695 6.10 25.97 -5.51
CA VAL A 695 6.66 25.79 -6.87
C VAL A 695 5.63 26.15 -7.94
N ALA A 696 4.34 25.96 -7.66
CA ALA A 696 3.26 26.38 -8.56
C ALA A 696 3.23 27.91 -8.74
N ALA A 697 3.55 28.67 -7.69
CA ALA A 697 3.64 30.13 -7.75
C ALA A 697 4.83 30.63 -8.59
N GLN A 698 5.99 29.96 -8.53
CA GLN A 698 7.22 30.39 -9.21
C GLN A 698 7.22 30.08 -10.72
N LEU A 699 6.49 29.05 -11.17
CA LEU A 699 6.30 28.75 -12.60
C LEU A 699 5.50 29.82 -13.36
N THR A 700 4.88 30.77 -12.65
CA THR A 700 4.07 31.85 -13.24
C THR A 700 4.88 33.07 -13.70
N LEU A 701 6.15 33.21 -13.30
CA LEU A 701 6.92 34.46 -13.49
C LEU A 701 8.06 34.42 -14.50
N ASP A 702 8.59 33.25 -14.88
CA ASP A 702 9.70 33.14 -15.84
C ASP A 702 9.37 32.27 -17.07
N ARG A 703 8.78 32.91 -18.09
CA ARG A 703 8.85 32.45 -19.48
C ARG A 703 9.10 33.63 -20.44
N PRO A 704 10.30 33.78 -21.02
CA PRO A 704 10.53 34.77 -22.06
C PRO A 704 9.83 34.36 -23.37
N ASN A 705 9.23 35.35 -24.04
CA ASN A 705 8.54 35.19 -25.32
C ASN A 705 9.36 34.41 -26.37
N ARG A 706 8.77 33.36 -26.94
CA ARG A 706 9.16 32.82 -28.26
C ARG A 706 7.94 32.67 -29.15
N SER A 707 7.92 33.45 -30.22
CA SER A 707 6.94 33.38 -31.30
C SER A 707 7.21 32.19 -32.24
N PRO A 708 6.19 31.66 -32.95
CA PRO A 708 6.31 30.41 -33.69
C PRO A 708 6.66 30.61 -35.17
N GLN A 709 7.88 30.23 -35.59
CA GLN A 709 8.20 29.96 -37.01
C GLN A 709 9.31 28.91 -37.19
N SER A 710 8.96 27.70 -37.66
CA SER A 710 9.72 26.99 -38.72
C SER A 710 9.06 25.67 -39.19
N LYS A 711 8.36 25.75 -40.32
CA LYS A 711 8.30 24.77 -41.44
C LYS A 711 8.44 23.25 -41.13
N LEU A 712 7.32 22.54 -41.21
CA LEU A 712 7.27 21.10 -41.53
C LEU A 712 7.51 20.84 -43.04
N PRO A 713 8.18 19.74 -43.45
CA PRO A 713 8.29 19.36 -44.87
C PRO A 713 6.99 18.77 -45.41
N ARG A 714 6.63 19.10 -46.66
CA ARG A 714 5.52 18.47 -47.38
C ARG A 714 5.93 17.09 -47.92
N LEU A 715 5.12 16.06 -47.66
CA LEU A 715 5.12 14.81 -48.41
C LEU A 715 4.06 14.90 -49.53
N ASN A 716 4.49 14.68 -50.77
CA ASN A 716 3.63 14.84 -51.95
C ASN A 716 2.77 13.59 -52.20
N SER A 717 1.49 13.81 -52.50
CA SER A 717 0.57 12.80 -53.03
C SER A 717 0.78 12.60 -54.55
N THR A 718 1.02 11.36 -54.98
CA THR A 718 0.97 10.97 -56.41
C THR A 718 -0.44 10.53 -56.83
N PRO A 719 -0.88 10.78 -58.09
CA PRO A 719 -2.27 10.66 -58.51
C PRO A 719 -2.65 9.25 -59.03
N ALA A 720 -3.96 8.99 -59.07
CA ALA A 720 -4.53 7.78 -59.66
C ALA A 720 -4.49 7.77 -61.21
N PRO A 721 -4.33 6.60 -61.85
CA PRO A 721 -4.47 6.47 -63.30
C PRO A 721 -5.93 6.31 -63.73
N SER A 722 -6.23 6.75 -64.95
CA SER A 722 -7.53 6.56 -65.61
C SER A 722 -7.43 5.53 -66.73
N SER A 723 -8.50 4.74 -66.94
CA SER A 723 -8.69 3.93 -68.15
C SER A 723 -10.17 3.89 -68.53
N LYS A 724 -10.50 4.32 -69.75
CA LYS A 724 -11.85 4.27 -70.34
C LYS A 724 -12.03 2.98 -71.15
N ALA A 725 -13.31 2.60 -71.37
CA ALA A 725 -13.82 1.78 -72.48
C ALA A 725 -13.43 0.27 -72.46
N LEU A 726 -14.26 -0.71 -72.88
CA LEU A 726 -15.58 -0.73 -73.57
C LEU A 726 -16.32 -2.08 -73.20
N PRO A 727 -17.48 -2.51 -73.77
CA PRO A 727 -18.63 -2.95 -72.96
C PRO A 727 -19.16 -4.38 -73.21
N ILE A 728 -19.88 -4.99 -72.25
CA ILE A 728 -20.77 -6.14 -72.53
C ILE A 728 -22.14 -6.03 -71.82
N ARG A 729 -23.16 -6.30 -72.65
CA ARG A 729 -24.61 -6.43 -72.47
C ARG A 729 -25.17 -7.04 -71.17
N SER A 730 -26.19 -6.34 -70.64
CA SER A 730 -27.53 -6.82 -70.22
C SER A 730 -27.81 -8.31 -69.95
N THR A 731 -28.44 -8.60 -68.80
CA THR A 731 -29.66 -9.44 -68.75
C THR A 731 -30.47 -9.23 -67.45
N LEU A 732 -31.81 -9.30 -67.55
CA LEU A 732 -32.74 -9.27 -66.40
C LEU A 732 -33.00 -10.69 -65.86
N LYS A 733 -33.27 -10.79 -64.54
CA LYS A 733 -34.33 -11.56 -63.84
C LYS A 733 -33.94 -11.65 -62.34
N ALA A 734 -34.74 -11.31 -61.33
CA ALA A 734 -36.16 -11.56 -61.02
C ALA A 734 -36.42 -12.95 -60.38
N CYS A 735 -37.16 -12.93 -59.26
CA CYS A 735 -37.58 -14.05 -58.39
C CYS A 735 -36.45 -14.74 -57.59
N THR A 736 -36.65 -15.15 -56.33
CA THR A 736 -37.87 -15.23 -55.50
C THR A 736 -37.53 -14.97 -54.04
#